data_AF-A0A2V8N156-F1
#
_entry.id   AF-A0A2V8N156-F1
#
_cell.length_a   1.000
_cell.length_b   1.000
_cell.length_c   1.000
_cell.angle_alpha   90.00
_cell.angle_beta   90.00
_cell.angle_gamma   90.00
#
_symmetry.space_group_name_H-M   'P 1'
#
loop_
_entity.id
_entity.type
_entity.pdbx_description
1 polymer ?
#
loop_
_entity_poly.entity_id
_entity_poly.type
_entity_poly.pdbx_seq_one_letter_code
_entity_poly.pdbx_strand_id
1 'polypeptide(L)'
;MKQQYTNVAFLCVFMLCLSGFSMPAFAADKWLSIHTKNFLLVGNASESDIRRVGRTLEEFRSAVAMVFPKMEQTSSVPATIFVFKNDESFKPFKPLYKGQPSNALAFFQPGEDVNYIAVTATTLTAPNIVLHEYVHFLLRENVGGLPLWISEGLAECYSTFDLSGKQNEFTIGRAPEQHITTFSSPQRFIPLKELLAVQDNSPEYNEETKQGMFYAESWAMVHYLVLGADGKRRNQIAQLLTLLAKGQAFEDAFGDAFQTDYGTLEDEVREYVRKRTSWPMMKVTSRDTIQVDVRSMLTMTLSEAESEFYLGDLLLHLNRFADAEPHLTAALSKSPNLTAAQASLAVLRVRQRRYDEALALLKKTVDADSKNPIVNFYYAYVLERADADAAASVTNAPAEKYELMRTHAKKSMELAPRYVEAYALLARIDLNAGENSNEAEAALKKATSIAPGREDLQMLLAQTYLRANRTQDARSVLSVIERSTTNPDVRRRATALLDQTEQTFTFTEITPAIEKDILKQAPPQPAPASVPASRKPEDTVLEPLTPVGPAVVGEKITGLLINMDCSNGLTIRIRTDRATIELHSSEPQRIQFLSYTTDVTDSVRCGPRNPGTPVTVTYRPVTGALGEPLVIEFIQK
;
A
#
# COMPACT_ATOMS: atom_id res chain seq x y z
N MET A 1 -78.03 61.70 -22.75
CA MET A 1 -77.52 62.68 -23.74
C MET A 1 -76.02 62.46 -23.93
N LYS A 2 -75.62 62.21 -25.19
CA LYS A 2 -74.30 62.46 -25.85
C LYS A 2 -72.97 61.94 -25.27
N GLN A 3 -72.48 60.88 -25.90
CA GLN A 3 -71.25 60.80 -26.75
C GLN A 3 -69.99 61.65 -26.45
N GLN A 4 -68.84 60.95 -26.42
CA GLN A 4 -67.64 61.06 -27.30
C GLN A 4 -66.26 61.55 -26.74
N TYR A 5 -65.27 60.65 -26.94
CA TYR A 5 -63.81 60.77 -27.18
C TYR A 5 -62.91 61.44 -26.08
N THR A 6 -61.69 60.97 -25.74
CA THR A 6 -60.54 60.65 -26.61
C THR A 6 -59.38 59.98 -25.81
N ASN A 7 -58.68 59.02 -26.42
CA ASN A 7 -57.23 58.66 -26.36
C ASN A 7 -56.50 58.35 -25.02
N VAL A 8 -55.49 57.47 -24.88
CA VAL A 8 -54.74 56.48 -25.69
C VAL A 8 -53.72 55.84 -24.72
N ALA A 9 -53.29 54.60 -25.02
CA ALA A 9 -51.98 54.01 -24.69
C ALA A 9 -51.72 53.28 -23.35
N PHE A 10 -51.16 52.07 -23.52
CA PHE A 10 -50.30 51.32 -22.60
C PHE A 10 -50.93 50.62 -21.40
N LEU A 11 -51.60 49.48 -21.61
CA LEU A 11 -51.75 48.48 -20.54
C LEU A 11 -51.96 47.05 -21.08
N CYS A 12 -51.06 46.55 -21.94
CA CYS A 12 -51.18 45.18 -22.48
C CYS A 12 -49.88 44.34 -22.51
N VAL A 13 -48.81 44.64 -21.74
CA VAL A 13 -47.53 43.88 -21.88
C VAL A 13 -46.92 43.33 -20.59
N PHE A 14 -47.62 43.29 -19.44
CA PHE A 14 -47.00 42.72 -18.23
C PHE A 14 -47.93 41.81 -17.43
N MET A 15 -48.54 40.82 -18.09
CA MET A 15 -49.26 39.76 -17.37
C MET A 15 -49.22 38.41 -18.11
N LEU A 16 -48.04 38.00 -18.57
CA LEU A 16 -47.79 36.65 -19.09
C LEU A 16 -46.28 36.34 -19.01
N CYS A 17 -45.78 36.01 -17.81
CA CYS A 17 -44.53 35.25 -17.59
C CYS A 17 -44.25 35.06 -16.08
N LEU A 18 -45.23 34.58 -15.32
CA LEU A 18 -45.04 34.08 -13.94
C LEU A 18 -45.65 32.69 -13.81
N SER A 19 -45.39 31.83 -14.81
CA SER A 19 -45.43 30.39 -14.62
C SER A 19 -44.18 30.05 -13.80
N GLY A 20 -44.32 30.02 -12.47
CA GLY A 20 -43.26 29.57 -11.59
C GLY A 20 -42.77 28.20 -12.05
N PHE A 21 -41.50 28.14 -12.45
CA PHE A 21 -40.75 26.89 -12.42
C PHE A 21 -40.63 26.50 -10.95
N SER A 22 -41.64 25.79 -10.43
CA SER A 22 -41.48 24.98 -9.25
C SER A 22 -40.52 23.86 -9.64
N MET A 23 -39.22 24.09 -9.47
CA MET A 23 -38.29 22.96 -9.43
C MET A 23 -38.79 22.03 -8.32
N PRO A 24 -38.99 20.73 -8.59
CA PRO A 24 -39.30 19.81 -7.53
C PRO A 24 -38.15 19.91 -6.52
N ALA A 25 -38.45 20.42 -5.33
CA ALA A 25 -37.55 20.31 -4.21
C ALA A 25 -37.46 18.81 -3.89
N PHE A 26 -36.47 18.13 -4.46
CA PHE A 26 -36.09 16.81 -3.98
C PHE A 26 -35.73 16.99 -2.52
N ALA A 27 -36.54 16.42 -1.62
CA ALA A 27 -36.19 16.36 -0.22
C ALA A 27 -34.79 15.73 -0.12
N ALA A 28 -33.90 16.33 0.67
CA ALA A 28 -32.58 15.78 0.90
C ALA A 28 -32.73 14.31 1.35
N ASP A 29 -31.89 13.44 0.79
CA ASP A 29 -31.93 12.02 1.10
C ASP A 29 -31.76 11.80 2.61
N LYS A 30 -32.63 10.97 3.19
CA LYS A 30 -32.50 10.58 4.60
C LYS A 30 -31.36 9.57 4.74
N TRP A 31 -30.31 9.96 5.45
CA TRP A 31 -29.20 9.08 5.80
C TRP A 31 -29.44 8.39 7.15
N LEU A 32 -29.09 7.11 7.22
CA LEU A 32 -29.24 6.26 8.39
C LEU A 32 -27.88 5.70 8.80
N SER A 33 -27.72 5.45 10.10
CA SER A 33 -26.68 4.57 10.64
C SER A 33 -27.32 3.41 11.38
N ILE A 34 -26.85 2.20 11.13
CA ILE A 34 -27.29 0.98 11.81
C ILE A 34 -26.08 0.28 12.39
N HIS A 35 -26.07 0.10 13.71
CA HIS A 35 -25.03 -0.65 14.40
C HIS A 35 -25.47 -2.09 14.56
N THR A 36 -24.64 -3.03 14.12
CA THR A 36 -24.75 -4.45 14.47
C THR A 36 -23.70 -4.79 15.52
N LYS A 37 -23.52 -6.09 15.83
CA LYS A 37 -22.52 -6.53 16.80
C LYS A 37 -21.09 -6.21 16.33
N ASN A 38 -20.81 -6.35 15.04
CA ASN A 38 -19.47 -6.25 14.47
C ASN A 38 -19.34 -5.16 13.39
N PHE A 39 -20.43 -4.55 12.94
CA PHE A 39 -20.41 -3.61 11.82
C PHE A 39 -21.16 -2.32 12.14
N LEU A 40 -20.66 -1.22 11.58
CA LEU A 40 -21.40 0.01 11.40
C LEU A 40 -21.84 0.07 9.94
N LEU A 41 -23.15 0.19 9.70
CA LEU A 41 -23.68 0.45 8.38
C LEU A 41 -24.18 1.88 8.29
N VAL A 42 -23.89 2.55 7.18
CA VAL A 42 -24.34 3.90 6.88
C VAL A 42 -24.90 3.97 5.46
N GLY A 43 -25.93 4.76 5.22
CA GLY A 43 -26.50 4.81 3.87
C GLY A 43 -27.77 5.62 3.73
N ASN A 44 -28.12 5.92 2.48
CA ASN A 44 -29.41 6.51 2.09
C ASN A 44 -30.40 5.49 1.51
N ALA A 45 -30.07 4.19 1.55
CA ALA A 45 -31.01 3.12 1.25
C ALA A 45 -32.12 3.01 2.32
N SER A 46 -33.16 2.20 2.05
CA SER A 46 -34.22 1.98 3.04
C SER A 46 -33.68 1.30 4.29
N GLU A 47 -34.28 1.56 5.46
CA GLU A 47 -33.84 0.90 6.71
C GLU A 47 -33.87 -0.63 6.61
N SER A 48 -34.89 -1.18 5.94
CA SER A 48 -35.03 -2.62 5.69
C SER A 48 -33.84 -3.19 4.91
N ASP A 49 -33.39 -2.45 3.90
CA ASP A 49 -32.27 -2.82 3.03
C ASP A 49 -30.94 -2.78 3.78
N ILE A 50 -30.68 -1.71 4.53
CA ILE A 50 -29.47 -1.60 5.36
C ILE A 50 -29.44 -2.70 6.43
N ARG A 51 -30.56 -2.96 7.11
CA ARG A 51 -30.66 -4.06 8.09
C ARG A 51 -30.40 -5.42 7.46
N ARG A 52 -30.86 -5.65 6.23
CA ARG A 52 -30.64 -6.89 5.49
C ARG A 52 -29.15 -7.11 5.24
N VAL A 53 -28.43 -6.10 4.76
CA VAL A 53 -26.96 -6.17 4.59
C VAL A 53 -26.28 -6.53 5.91
N GLY A 54 -26.61 -5.80 6.98
CA GLY A 54 -26.02 -6.03 8.29
C GLY A 54 -26.26 -7.44 8.81
N ARG A 55 -27.49 -7.95 8.66
CA ARG A 55 -27.82 -9.33 9.02
C ARG A 55 -27.02 -10.34 8.22
N THR A 56 -26.98 -10.20 6.90
CA THR A 56 -26.26 -11.13 6.01
C THR A 56 -24.77 -11.20 6.33
N LEU A 57 -24.14 -10.06 6.63
CA LEU A 57 -22.73 -10.01 7.06
C LEU A 57 -22.51 -10.70 8.41
N GLU A 58 -23.40 -10.50 9.40
CA GLU A 58 -23.30 -11.16 10.71
C GLU A 58 -23.48 -12.69 10.61
N GLU A 59 -24.41 -13.14 9.75
CA GLU A 59 -24.62 -14.56 9.47
C GLU A 59 -23.39 -15.18 8.80
N PHE A 60 -22.86 -14.53 7.77
CA PHE A 60 -21.69 -15.01 7.05
C PHE A 60 -20.44 -15.01 7.92
N ARG A 61 -20.20 -13.94 8.70
CA ARG A 61 -19.12 -13.89 9.69
C ARG A 61 -19.20 -15.07 10.65
N SER A 62 -20.38 -15.35 11.19
CA SER A 62 -20.59 -16.49 12.09
C SER A 62 -20.28 -17.83 11.39
N ALA A 63 -20.69 -18.00 10.13
CA ALA A 63 -20.38 -19.18 9.33
C ALA A 63 -18.87 -19.34 9.07
N VAL A 64 -18.17 -18.26 8.70
CA VAL A 64 -16.71 -18.24 8.52
C VAL A 64 -16.01 -18.66 9.80
N ALA A 65 -16.45 -18.20 10.98
CA ALA A 65 -15.89 -18.62 12.26
C ALA A 65 -16.03 -20.12 12.54
N MET A 66 -17.11 -20.74 12.07
CA MET A 66 -17.33 -22.17 12.22
C MET A 66 -16.43 -22.99 11.28
N VAL A 67 -16.19 -22.50 10.05
CA VAL A 67 -15.38 -23.21 9.05
C VAL A 67 -13.88 -22.96 9.26
N PHE A 68 -13.50 -21.74 9.65
CA PHE A 68 -12.12 -21.29 9.81
C PHE A 68 -11.88 -20.71 11.21
N PRO A 69 -11.91 -21.54 12.27
CA PRO A 69 -11.80 -21.05 13.66
C PRO A 69 -10.46 -20.40 14.01
N LYS A 70 -9.43 -20.58 13.17
CA LYS A 70 -8.12 -19.94 13.33
C LYS A 70 -7.98 -18.63 12.57
N MET A 71 -8.95 -18.28 11.72
CA MET A 71 -8.95 -17.03 10.97
C MET A 71 -9.32 -15.89 11.91
N GLU A 72 -8.46 -14.88 11.99
CA GLU A 72 -8.77 -13.65 12.70
C GLU A 72 -9.88 -12.92 11.94
N GLN A 73 -10.94 -12.61 12.66
CA GLN A 73 -12.09 -11.92 12.09
C GLN A 73 -12.24 -10.53 12.71
N THR A 74 -11.46 -10.23 13.75
CA THR A 74 -11.44 -8.92 14.40
C THR A 74 -10.26 -8.14 13.85
N SER A 75 -10.56 -7.24 12.91
CA SER A 75 -9.58 -6.33 12.34
C SER A 75 -9.02 -5.38 13.38
N SER A 76 -7.81 -4.90 13.09
CA SER A 76 -7.14 -3.84 13.83
C SER A 76 -7.88 -2.50 13.77
N VAL A 77 -8.62 -2.28 12.68
CA VAL A 77 -9.49 -1.12 12.43
C VAL A 77 -10.93 -1.53 12.13
N PRO A 78 -11.94 -0.73 12.50
CA PRO A 78 -13.34 -1.03 12.24
C PRO A 78 -13.66 -1.11 10.73
N ALA A 79 -14.71 -1.84 10.38
CA ALA A 79 -15.29 -1.86 9.04
C ALA A 79 -16.62 -1.10 9.02
N THR A 80 -16.72 -0.10 8.15
CA THR A 80 -17.95 0.66 7.90
C THR A 80 -18.52 0.27 6.54
N ILE A 81 -19.80 -0.08 6.51
CA ILE A 81 -20.49 -0.56 5.33
C ILE A 81 -21.40 0.55 4.77
N PHE A 82 -21.08 1.07 3.59
CA PHE A 82 -21.95 1.98 2.87
C PHE A 82 -23.01 1.22 2.08
N VAL A 83 -24.27 1.63 2.23
CA VAL A 83 -25.40 1.08 1.48
C VAL A 83 -26.12 2.21 0.77
N PHE A 84 -25.76 2.40 -0.50
CA PHE A 84 -26.35 3.41 -1.38
C PHE A 84 -27.70 2.93 -1.93
N LYS A 85 -28.71 3.80 -2.02
CA LYS A 85 -30.04 3.40 -2.50
C LYS A 85 -30.07 2.88 -3.95
N ASN A 86 -29.16 3.37 -4.80
CA ASN A 86 -29.06 3.01 -6.21
C ASN A 86 -27.69 3.42 -6.80
N ASP A 87 -27.42 3.01 -8.04
CA ASP A 87 -26.17 3.34 -8.74
C ASP A 87 -25.95 4.85 -8.91
N GLU A 88 -27.01 5.64 -9.13
CA GLU A 88 -26.92 7.10 -9.26
C GLU A 88 -26.33 7.75 -8.00
N SER A 89 -26.79 7.32 -6.82
CA SER A 89 -26.25 7.79 -5.54
C SER A 89 -24.85 7.24 -5.23
N PHE A 90 -24.46 6.12 -5.84
CA PHE A 90 -23.18 5.46 -5.59
C PHE A 90 -22.07 5.98 -6.51
N LYS A 91 -22.39 6.30 -7.77
CA LYS A 91 -21.45 6.70 -8.81
C LYS A 91 -20.45 7.79 -8.39
N PRO A 92 -20.82 8.85 -7.63
CA PRO A 92 -19.86 9.86 -7.17
C PRO A 92 -18.80 9.32 -6.22
N PHE A 93 -19.04 8.16 -5.60
CA PHE A 93 -18.20 7.56 -4.56
C PHE A 93 -17.53 6.26 -5.02
N LYS A 94 -17.57 5.93 -6.32
CA LYS A 94 -16.85 4.80 -6.88
C LYS A 94 -15.34 5.10 -6.99
N PRO A 95 -14.47 4.07 -6.92
CA PRO A 95 -13.08 4.16 -7.32
C PRO A 95 -12.97 4.64 -8.76
N LEU A 96 -11.85 5.28 -9.10
CA LEU A 96 -11.63 5.78 -10.45
C LEU A 96 -10.73 4.82 -11.23
N TYR A 97 -11.13 4.50 -12.46
CA TYR A 97 -10.28 3.85 -13.46
C TYR A 97 -10.11 4.82 -14.63
N LYS A 98 -8.86 5.16 -14.98
CA LYS A 98 -8.53 6.15 -16.01
C LYS A 98 -9.28 7.48 -15.83
N GLY A 99 -9.44 7.90 -14.56
CA GLY A 99 -10.10 9.17 -14.19
C GLY A 99 -11.63 9.15 -14.26
N GLN A 100 -12.26 8.01 -14.56
CA GLN A 100 -13.71 7.86 -14.60
C GLN A 100 -14.19 6.90 -13.49
N PRO A 101 -15.40 7.07 -12.94
CA PRO A 101 -15.99 6.10 -12.02
C PRO A 101 -15.94 4.69 -12.60
N SER A 102 -15.46 3.73 -11.82
CA SER A 102 -15.36 2.33 -12.24
C SER A 102 -16.73 1.69 -12.44
N ASN A 103 -16.74 0.51 -13.08
CA ASN A 103 -17.95 -0.29 -13.28
C ASN A 103 -18.31 -1.15 -12.05
N ALA A 104 -17.66 -0.91 -10.92
CA ALA A 104 -17.85 -1.67 -9.70
C ALA A 104 -19.30 -1.55 -9.18
N LEU A 105 -19.89 -2.68 -8.81
CA LEU A 105 -21.20 -2.76 -8.13
C LEU A 105 -21.05 -2.70 -6.60
N ALA A 106 -19.88 -3.08 -6.13
CA ALA A 106 -19.40 -2.93 -4.77
C ALA A 106 -17.87 -2.84 -4.78
N PHE A 107 -17.29 -2.40 -3.67
CA PHE A 107 -15.83 -2.50 -3.47
C PHE A 107 -15.49 -2.53 -1.98
N PHE A 108 -14.39 -3.20 -1.67
CA PHE A 108 -13.65 -3.08 -0.42
C PHE A 108 -12.51 -2.07 -0.58
N GLN A 109 -12.53 -1.02 0.25
CA GLN A 109 -11.45 -0.04 0.35
C GLN A 109 -10.79 -0.15 1.74
N PRO A 110 -9.57 -0.68 1.82
CA PRO A 110 -8.82 -0.68 3.07
C PRO A 110 -8.35 0.73 3.47
N GLY A 111 -8.21 0.97 4.78
CA GLY A 111 -7.63 2.21 5.32
C GLY A 111 -6.73 1.98 6.54
N GLU A 112 -6.15 3.07 7.05
CA GLU A 112 -5.25 3.09 8.23
C GLU A 112 -6.01 3.25 9.55
N ASP A 113 -7.28 3.65 9.54
CA ASP A 113 -8.11 3.88 10.73
C ASP A 113 -9.53 3.31 10.55
N VAL A 114 -9.96 3.10 9.31
CA VAL A 114 -11.24 2.50 8.96
C VAL A 114 -11.12 1.71 7.65
N ASN A 115 -11.83 0.60 7.57
CA ASN A 115 -12.05 -0.13 6.33
C ASN A 115 -13.45 0.20 5.80
N TYR A 116 -13.59 0.36 4.49
CA TYR A 116 -14.87 0.57 3.84
C TYR A 116 -15.28 -0.61 2.98
N ILE A 117 -16.56 -0.98 3.05
CA ILE A 117 -17.23 -1.75 2.01
C ILE A 117 -18.39 -0.90 1.52
N ALA A 118 -18.44 -0.61 0.23
CA ALA A 118 -19.53 0.16 -0.34
C ALA A 118 -20.33 -0.68 -1.33
N VAL A 119 -21.65 -0.67 -1.19
CA VAL A 119 -22.58 -1.45 -2.01
C VAL A 119 -23.79 -0.60 -2.42
N THR A 120 -24.50 -1.06 -3.45
CA THR A 120 -25.81 -0.49 -3.81
C THR A 120 -26.94 -1.39 -3.32
N ALA A 121 -28.10 -0.81 -2.96
CA ALA A 121 -29.27 -1.58 -2.55
C ALA A 121 -29.81 -2.46 -3.69
N THR A 122 -29.52 -2.09 -4.94
CA THR A 122 -29.76 -2.93 -6.12
C THR A 122 -29.00 -4.26 -6.08
N THR A 123 -27.91 -4.39 -5.32
CA THR A 123 -27.22 -5.68 -5.10
C THR A 123 -27.87 -6.55 -4.03
N LEU A 124 -28.94 -6.10 -3.34
CA LEU A 124 -29.60 -6.87 -2.28
C LEU A 124 -30.38 -8.08 -2.77
N THR A 125 -30.68 -8.13 -4.08
CA THR A 125 -31.17 -9.34 -4.74
C THR A 125 -30.06 -10.39 -4.92
N ALA A 126 -28.80 -10.00 -4.72
CA ALA A 126 -27.59 -10.79 -4.87
C ALA A 126 -26.68 -10.60 -3.63
N PRO A 127 -27.07 -11.14 -2.45
CA PRO A 127 -26.33 -10.94 -1.20
C PRO A 127 -24.85 -11.35 -1.30
N ASN A 128 -24.49 -12.22 -2.25
CA ASN A 128 -23.11 -12.58 -2.55
C ASN A 128 -22.22 -11.37 -2.84
N ILE A 129 -22.73 -10.27 -3.40
CA ILE A 129 -21.88 -9.11 -3.74
C ILE A 129 -21.27 -8.47 -2.49
N VAL A 130 -22.04 -8.24 -1.42
CA VAL A 130 -21.45 -7.68 -0.18
C VAL A 130 -20.54 -8.68 0.54
N LEU A 131 -20.86 -9.98 0.42
CA LEU A 131 -20.04 -11.03 0.99
C LEU A 131 -18.70 -11.18 0.26
N HIS A 132 -18.67 -10.95 -1.06
CA HIS A 132 -17.46 -10.92 -1.88
C HIS A 132 -16.46 -9.89 -1.33
N GLU A 133 -16.92 -8.65 -1.12
CA GLU A 133 -16.08 -7.59 -0.54
C GLU A 133 -15.64 -7.91 0.88
N TYR A 134 -16.49 -8.56 1.68
CA TYR A 134 -16.10 -8.98 3.02
C TYR A 134 -15.06 -10.11 2.99
N VAL A 135 -15.04 -10.97 1.97
CA VAL A 135 -13.97 -11.96 1.80
C VAL A 135 -12.64 -11.27 1.49
N HIS A 136 -12.62 -10.22 0.66
CA HIS A 136 -11.40 -9.43 0.44
C HIS A 136 -10.84 -8.87 1.75
N PHE A 137 -11.71 -8.34 2.61
CA PHE A 137 -11.35 -7.92 3.96
C PHE A 137 -10.68 -9.05 4.77
N LEU A 138 -11.29 -10.24 4.81
CA LEU A 138 -10.74 -11.38 5.54
C LEU A 138 -9.38 -11.85 4.98
N LEU A 139 -9.24 -11.88 3.66
CA LEU A 139 -8.00 -12.29 2.99
C LEU A 139 -6.85 -11.30 3.27
N ARG A 140 -7.12 -9.99 3.28
CA ARG A 140 -6.12 -8.97 3.59
C ARG A 140 -5.54 -9.13 5.00
N GLU A 141 -6.40 -9.32 6.01
CA GLU A 141 -5.95 -9.38 7.40
C GLU A 141 -5.19 -10.69 7.72
N ASN A 142 -5.56 -11.79 7.08
CA ASN A 142 -5.10 -13.13 7.46
C ASN A 142 -4.03 -13.72 6.55
N VAL A 143 -4.09 -13.43 5.25
CA VAL A 143 -3.26 -14.12 4.25
C VAL A 143 -2.27 -13.14 3.62
N GLY A 144 -2.76 -12.01 3.07
CA GLY A 144 -1.93 -11.06 2.34
C GLY A 144 -1.26 -11.65 1.08
N GLY A 145 -0.74 -10.81 0.19
CA GLY A 145 0.14 -11.23 -0.92
C GLY A 145 -0.41 -12.28 -1.89
N LEU A 146 -1.74 -12.44 -1.98
CA LEU A 146 -2.34 -13.41 -2.91
C LEU A 146 -2.34 -12.88 -4.34
N PRO A 147 -2.06 -13.73 -5.35
CA PRO A 147 -2.34 -13.40 -6.74
C PRO A 147 -3.79 -12.99 -6.93
N LEU A 148 -4.04 -11.99 -7.78
CA LEU A 148 -5.37 -11.39 -7.93
C LEU A 148 -6.44 -12.43 -8.27
N TRP A 149 -6.18 -13.33 -9.23
CA TRP A 149 -7.11 -14.40 -9.60
C TRP A 149 -7.44 -15.36 -8.43
N ILE A 150 -6.51 -15.57 -7.49
CA ILE A 150 -6.77 -16.36 -6.28
C ILE A 150 -7.67 -15.57 -5.34
N SER A 151 -7.35 -14.29 -5.09
CA SER A 151 -8.15 -13.44 -4.22
C SER A 151 -9.59 -13.33 -4.73
N GLU A 152 -9.78 -13.04 -6.02
CA GLU A 152 -11.10 -12.96 -6.65
C GLU A 152 -11.79 -14.32 -6.69
N GLY A 153 -11.09 -15.39 -7.09
CA GLY A 153 -11.70 -16.72 -7.13
C GLY A 153 -12.15 -17.24 -5.76
N LEU A 154 -11.41 -16.93 -4.68
CA LEU A 154 -11.83 -17.20 -3.31
C LEU A 154 -13.03 -16.34 -2.93
N ALA A 155 -13.02 -15.04 -3.22
CA ALA A 155 -14.15 -14.16 -2.95
C ALA A 155 -15.43 -14.62 -3.68
N GLU A 156 -15.33 -15.00 -4.95
CA GLU A 156 -16.42 -15.60 -5.73
C GLU A 156 -16.91 -16.94 -5.16
N CYS A 157 -16.00 -17.79 -4.68
CA CYS A 157 -16.39 -19.07 -4.08
C CYS A 157 -17.10 -18.88 -2.74
N TYR A 158 -16.51 -18.11 -1.83
CA TYR A 158 -17.01 -17.98 -0.46
C TYR A 158 -18.23 -17.08 -0.34
N SER A 159 -18.39 -16.11 -1.26
CA SER A 159 -19.56 -15.22 -1.31
C SER A 159 -20.87 -15.94 -1.62
N THR A 160 -20.82 -17.16 -2.16
CA THR A 160 -22.00 -17.99 -2.46
C THR A 160 -22.60 -18.66 -1.23
N PHE A 161 -22.25 -18.16 -0.04
CA PHE A 161 -22.84 -18.56 1.23
C PHE A 161 -24.37 -18.51 1.17
N ASP A 162 -24.98 -19.60 1.62
CA ASP A 162 -26.43 -19.74 1.66
C ASP A 162 -26.84 -20.47 2.94
N LEU A 163 -27.57 -19.76 3.79
CA LEU A 163 -28.17 -20.27 5.02
C LEU A 163 -29.58 -20.80 4.71
N SER A 164 -29.67 -21.80 3.84
CA SER A 164 -30.94 -22.41 3.46
C SER A 164 -31.29 -23.57 4.40
N GLY A 165 -32.42 -23.48 5.11
CA GLY A 165 -32.95 -24.57 5.94
C GLY A 165 -32.89 -24.26 7.44
N LYS A 166 -32.02 -24.97 8.18
CA LYS A 166 -31.89 -24.80 9.63
C LYS A 166 -30.78 -23.82 9.96
N GLN A 167 -30.87 -23.16 11.11
CA GLN A 167 -29.87 -22.18 11.58
C GLN A 167 -28.48 -22.78 11.85
N ASN A 168 -28.31 -24.09 11.78
CA ASN A 168 -27.02 -24.78 11.93
C ASN A 168 -26.56 -25.49 10.65
N GLU A 169 -27.27 -25.32 9.53
CA GLU A 169 -26.95 -25.92 8.24
C GLU A 169 -26.80 -24.82 7.18
N PHE A 170 -25.64 -24.75 6.54
CA PHE A 170 -25.38 -23.77 5.48
C PHE A 170 -24.52 -24.36 4.37
N THR A 171 -24.53 -23.72 3.21
CA THR A 171 -23.70 -24.10 2.06
C THR A 171 -22.78 -22.97 1.63
N ILE A 172 -21.63 -23.33 1.06
CA ILE A 172 -20.62 -22.41 0.52
C ILE A 172 -20.01 -23.05 -0.74
N GLY A 173 -19.62 -22.23 -1.72
CA GLY A 173 -18.98 -22.70 -2.95
C GLY A 173 -19.99 -23.24 -3.96
N ARG A 174 -21.22 -22.71 -3.99
CA ARG A 174 -22.16 -22.98 -5.09
C ARG A 174 -21.62 -22.35 -6.37
N ALA A 175 -21.94 -22.92 -7.53
CA ALA A 175 -21.58 -22.29 -8.80
C ALA A 175 -22.44 -21.05 -9.06
N PRO A 176 -21.86 -19.84 -9.23
CA PRO A 176 -22.64 -18.64 -9.51
C PRO A 176 -23.27 -18.71 -10.90
N GLU A 177 -24.59 -18.54 -10.97
CA GLU A 177 -25.35 -18.66 -12.24
C GLU A 177 -24.88 -17.66 -13.30
N GLN A 178 -24.47 -16.46 -12.87
CA GLN A 178 -23.92 -15.43 -13.76
C GLN A 178 -22.62 -15.88 -14.44
N HIS A 179 -21.75 -16.61 -13.74
CA HIS A 179 -20.50 -17.14 -14.32
C HIS A 179 -20.78 -18.26 -15.30
N ILE A 180 -21.70 -19.16 -14.96
CA ILE A 180 -22.14 -20.23 -15.88
C ILE A 180 -22.73 -19.63 -17.17
N THR A 181 -23.50 -18.54 -17.05
CA THR A 181 -24.02 -17.79 -18.19
C THR A 181 -22.89 -17.15 -19.01
N THR A 182 -21.89 -16.56 -18.33
CA THR A 182 -20.71 -15.95 -18.98
C THR A 182 -19.94 -16.95 -19.84
N PHE A 183 -19.75 -18.18 -19.36
CA PHE A 183 -19.09 -19.25 -20.12
C PHE A 183 -19.89 -19.77 -21.32
N SER A 184 -21.20 -19.48 -21.36
CA SER A 184 -22.08 -19.80 -22.49
C SER A 184 -22.12 -18.68 -23.53
N SER A 185 -21.53 -17.52 -23.25
CA SER A 185 -21.43 -16.39 -24.17
C SER A 185 -20.40 -16.65 -25.28
N PRO A 186 -20.44 -15.91 -26.41
CA PRO A 186 -19.46 -16.06 -27.49
C PRO A 186 -18.07 -15.50 -27.14
N GLN A 187 -17.89 -14.92 -25.95
CA GLN A 187 -16.59 -14.44 -25.49
C GLN A 187 -15.62 -15.60 -25.31
N ARG A 188 -14.35 -15.37 -25.66
CA ARG A 188 -13.30 -16.37 -25.50
C ARG A 188 -12.82 -16.39 -24.05
N PHE A 189 -12.49 -17.58 -23.58
CA PHE A 189 -11.72 -17.80 -22.35
C PHE A 189 -10.38 -17.06 -22.48
N ILE A 190 -9.93 -16.44 -21.39
CA ILE A 190 -8.62 -15.82 -21.28
C ILE A 190 -7.59 -16.96 -21.25
N PRO A 191 -6.51 -16.91 -22.06
CA PRO A 191 -5.43 -17.88 -21.95
C PRO A 191 -4.89 -17.91 -20.50
N LEU A 192 -4.67 -19.09 -19.93
CA LEU A 192 -4.37 -19.24 -18.50
C LEU A 192 -3.15 -18.41 -18.10
N LYS A 193 -2.12 -18.35 -18.93
CA LYS A 193 -0.95 -17.49 -18.67
C LYS A 193 -1.31 -16.01 -18.53
N GLU A 194 -2.26 -15.51 -19.33
CA GLU A 194 -2.75 -14.13 -19.25
C GLU A 194 -3.64 -13.94 -18.01
N LEU A 195 -4.53 -14.90 -17.71
CA LEU A 195 -5.37 -14.89 -16.50
C LEU A 195 -4.52 -14.77 -15.22
N LEU A 196 -3.46 -15.57 -15.13
CA LEU A 196 -2.57 -15.60 -13.97
C LEU A 196 -1.74 -14.31 -13.82
N ALA A 197 -1.60 -13.51 -14.89
CA ALA A 197 -0.84 -12.27 -14.91
C ALA A 197 -1.67 -11.00 -14.69
N VAL A 198 -3.00 -11.09 -14.64
CA VAL A 198 -3.91 -9.95 -14.44
C VAL A 198 -3.60 -9.24 -13.11
N GLN A 199 -3.55 -7.91 -13.16
CA GLN A 199 -3.34 -7.01 -12.03
C GLN A 199 -4.52 -6.03 -11.87
N ASP A 200 -4.57 -5.30 -10.76
CA ASP A 200 -5.62 -4.32 -10.42
C ASP A 200 -5.81 -3.20 -11.46
N ASN A 201 -4.78 -2.88 -12.23
CA ASN A 201 -4.81 -1.87 -13.30
C ASN A 201 -5.09 -2.46 -14.70
N SER A 202 -5.28 -3.77 -14.80
CA SER A 202 -5.45 -4.45 -16.08
C SER A 202 -6.84 -4.19 -16.68
N PRO A 203 -6.95 -4.10 -18.02
CA PRO A 203 -8.23 -4.03 -18.70
C PRO A 203 -9.21 -5.14 -18.31
N GLU A 204 -8.70 -6.35 -18.13
CA GLU A 204 -9.45 -7.56 -17.76
C GLU A 204 -10.09 -7.43 -16.37
N TYR A 205 -9.58 -6.56 -15.50
CA TYR A 205 -10.15 -6.30 -14.18
C TYR A 205 -11.16 -5.13 -14.18
N ASN A 206 -10.94 -4.13 -15.04
CA ASN A 206 -11.63 -2.84 -14.95
C ASN A 206 -12.66 -2.57 -16.05
N GLU A 207 -12.50 -3.15 -17.23
CA GLU A 207 -13.34 -2.86 -18.39
C GLU A 207 -14.58 -3.74 -18.39
N GLU A 208 -15.77 -3.13 -18.47
CA GLU A 208 -17.07 -3.81 -18.36
C GLU A 208 -17.20 -5.04 -19.28
N THR A 209 -16.68 -4.93 -20.51
CA THR A 209 -16.75 -5.99 -21.51
C THR A 209 -15.83 -7.17 -21.24
N LYS A 210 -14.83 -7.03 -20.36
CA LYS A 210 -13.80 -8.03 -20.07
C LYS A 210 -13.90 -8.59 -18.65
N GLN A 211 -14.27 -7.75 -17.68
CA GLN A 211 -14.29 -8.08 -16.26
C GLN A 211 -15.07 -9.36 -15.95
N GLY A 212 -16.22 -9.57 -16.59
CA GLY A 212 -17.07 -10.73 -16.34
C GLY A 212 -16.35 -12.06 -16.58
N MET A 213 -15.56 -12.16 -17.66
CA MET A 213 -14.81 -13.38 -17.97
C MET A 213 -13.66 -13.61 -16.97
N PHE A 214 -12.96 -12.54 -16.56
CA PHE A 214 -11.89 -12.63 -15.55
C PHE A 214 -12.40 -13.18 -14.21
N TYR A 215 -13.51 -12.63 -13.69
CA TYR A 215 -14.13 -13.11 -12.45
C TYR A 215 -14.63 -14.56 -12.60
N ALA A 216 -15.28 -14.89 -13.71
CA ALA A 216 -15.79 -16.23 -13.97
C ALA A 216 -14.66 -17.27 -14.03
N GLU A 217 -13.56 -17.00 -14.75
CA GLU A 217 -12.40 -17.90 -14.84
C GLU A 217 -11.63 -17.99 -13.53
N SER A 218 -11.49 -16.89 -12.78
CA SER A 218 -10.90 -16.89 -11.43
C SER A 218 -11.69 -17.79 -10.49
N TRP A 219 -13.03 -17.68 -10.49
CA TRP A 219 -13.93 -18.59 -9.78
C TRP A 219 -13.70 -20.04 -10.23
N ALA A 220 -13.77 -20.32 -11.53
CA ALA A 220 -13.67 -21.68 -12.06
C ALA A 220 -12.33 -22.34 -11.69
N MET A 221 -11.24 -21.57 -11.75
CA MET A 221 -9.90 -22.02 -11.38
C MET A 221 -9.83 -22.40 -9.90
N VAL A 222 -10.18 -21.47 -9.00
CA VAL A 222 -10.15 -21.73 -7.55
C VAL A 222 -11.12 -22.84 -7.17
N HIS A 223 -12.33 -22.82 -7.72
CA HIS A 223 -13.36 -23.83 -7.44
C HIS A 223 -12.91 -25.22 -7.90
N TYR A 224 -12.29 -25.34 -9.07
CA TYR A 224 -11.72 -26.60 -9.55
C TYR A 224 -10.58 -27.08 -8.65
N LEU A 225 -9.65 -26.19 -8.28
CA LEU A 225 -8.50 -26.55 -7.44
C LEU A 225 -8.91 -26.97 -6.03
N VAL A 226 -9.95 -26.35 -5.47
CA VAL A 226 -10.40 -26.59 -4.10
C VAL A 226 -11.48 -27.67 -4.02
N LEU A 227 -12.45 -27.71 -4.94
CA LEU A 227 -13.61 -28.61 -4.85
C LEU A 227 -13.73 -29.58 -6.02
N GLY A 228 -13.16 -29.23 -7.18
CA GLY A 228 -13.19 -30.04 -8.38
C GLY A 228 -12.44 -31.37 -8.27
N ALA A 229 -12.80 -32.31 -9.14
CA ALA A 229 -12.18 -33.64 -9.25
C ALA A 229 -11.99 -34.35 -7.89
N ASP A 230 -13.00 -34.28 -7.01
CA ASP A 230 -12.97 -34.83 -5.64
C ASP A 230 -11.81 -34.29 -4.77
N GLY A 231 -11.40 -33.04 -5.02
CA GLY A 231 -10.34 -32.36 -4.28
C GLY A 231 -8.92 -32.79 -4.63
N LYS A 232 -8.70 -33.49 -5.75
CA LYS A 232 -7.37 -33.98 -6.16
C LYS A 232 -6.28 -32.90 -6.21
N ARG A 233 -6.64 -31.66 -6.55
CA ARG A 233 -5.69 -30.54 -6.65
C ARG A 233 -5.57 -29.67 -5.39
N ARG A 234 -6.27 -30.01 -4.29
CA ARG A 234 -6.25 -29.24 -3.02
C ARG A 234 -4.85 -29.08 -2.44
N ASN A 235 -4.09 -30.17 -2.42
CA ASN A 235 -2.73 -30.15 -1.89
C ASN A 235 -1.80 -29.33 -2.79
N GLN A 236 -2.05 -29.29 -4.10
CA GLN A 236 -1.25 -28.53 -5.06
C GLN A 236 -1.47 -27.03 -4.90
N ILE A 237 -2.71 -26.56 -4.75
CA ILE A 237 -2.94 -25.13 -4.46
C ILE A 237 -2.37 -24.73 -3.09
N ALA A 238 -2.48 -25.58 -2.07
CA ALA A 238 -1.84 -25.33 -0.78
C ALA A 238 -0.31 -25.27 -0.88
N GLN A 239 0.28 -26.13 -1.71
CA GLN A 239 1.72 -26.12 -2.00
C GLN A 239 2.11 -24.85 -2.76
N LEU A 240 1.37 -24.44 -3.79
CA LEU A 240 1.59 -23.18 -4.51
C LEU A 240 1.63 -22.01 -3.53
N LEU A 241 0.60 -21.86 -2.70
CA LEU A 241 0.53 -20.77 -1.71
C LEU A 241 1.69 -20.84 -0.71
N THR A 242 2.12 -22.04 -0.31
CA THR A 242 3.28 -22.22 0.57
C THR A 242 4.58 -21.80 -0.11
N LEU A 243 4.77 -22.13 -1.39
CA LEU A 243 5.96 -21.76 -2.17
C LEU A 243 5.99 -20.24 -2.41
N LEU A 244 4.84 -19.64 -2.74
CA LEU A 244 4.71 -18.18 -2.86
C LEU A 244 5.01 -17.49 -1.53
N ALA A 245 4.48 -17.97 -0.41
CA ALA A 245 4.75 -17.42 0.92
C ALA A 245 6.22 -17.59 1.36
N LYS A 246 6.93 -18.61 0.84
CA LYS A 246 8.39 -18.76 1.00
C LYS A 246 9.20 -17.88 0.05
N GLY A 247 8.50 -17.17 -0.82
CA GLY A 247 9.14 -16.34 -1.82
C GLY A 247 9.73 -17.15 -2.96
N GLN A 248 8.97 -17.99 -3.62
CA GLN A 248 9.40 -18.58 -4.89
C GLN A 248 8.76 -17.80 -6.05
N ALA A 249 9.49 -17.65 -7.17
CA ALA A 249 8.93 -17.04 -8.37
C ALA A 249 7.70 -17.83 -8.83
N PHE A 250 6.68 -17.14 -9.35
CA PHE A 250 5.38 -17.75 -9.59
C PHE A 250 5.45 -18.91 -10.59
N GLU A 251 6.21 -18.75 -11.68
CA GLU A 251 6.39 -19.78 -12.71
C GLU A 251 7.02 -21.06 -12.14
N ASP A 252 8.08 -20.91 -11.34
CA ASP A 252 8.74 -22.05 -10.69
C ASP A 252 7.81 -22.69 -9.67
N ALA A 253 7.13 -21.88 -8.85
CA ALA A 253 6.19 -22.36 -7.84
C ALA A 253 5.01 -23.11 -8.47
N PHE A 254 4.54 -22.65 -9.64
CA PHE A 254 3.50 -23.31 -10.41
C PHE A 254 3.98 -24.69 -10.90
N GLY A 255 5.17 -24.75 -11.51
CA GLY A 255 5.76 -26.01 -11.98
C GLY A 255 5.92 -27.03 -10.85
N ASP A 256 6.47 -26.60 -9.72
CA ASP A 256 6.71 -27.44 -8.54
C ASP A 256 5.40 -27.92 -7.88
N ALA A 257 4.38 -27.08 -7.84
CA ALA A 257 3.11 -27.38 -7.18
C ALA A 257 2.20 -28.27 -8.04
N PHE A 258 2.01 -27.92 -9.31
CA PHE A 258 1.02 -28.58 -10.15
C PHE A 258 1.60 -29.75 -10.97
N GLN A 259 2.92 -29.76 -11.20
CA GLN A 259 3.61 -30.77 -12.01
C GLN A 259 2.94 -31.01 -13.38
N THR A 260 2.48 -29.93 -14.01
CA THR A 260 1.80 -29.92 -15.31
C THR A 260 2.03 -28.57 -15.99
N ASP A 261 1.75 -28.47 -17.28
CA ASP A 261 1.82 -27.20 -18.03
C ASP A 261 0.49 -26.41 -17.97
N TYR A 262 0.55 -25.13 -18.38
CA TYR A 262 -0.62 -24.26 -18.39
C TYR A 262 -1.76 -24.76 -19.29
N GLY A 263 -1.44 -25.30 -20.48
CA GLY A 263 -2.45 -25.76 -21.43
C GLY A 263 -3.22 -26.95 -20.90
N THR A 264 -2.52 -27.92 -20.31
CA THR A 264 -3.17 -29.08 -19.67
C THR A 264 -4.11 -28.65 -18.54
N LEU A 265 -3.68 -27.74 -17.66
CA LEU A 265 -4.51 -27.26 -16.55
C LEU A 265 -5.70 -26.42 -17.04
N GLU A 266 -5.49 -25.59 -18.07
CA GLU A 266 -6.54 -24.82 -18.73
C GLU A 266 -7.63 -25.73 -19.32
N ASP A 267 -7.25 -26.80 -20.01
CA ASP A 267 -8.19 -27.76 -20.60
C ASP A 267 -9.01 -28.49 -19.52
N GLU A 268 -8.38 -28.87 -18.41
CA GLU A 268 -9.08 -29.48 -17.28
C GLU A 268 -10.15 -28.56 -16.68
N VAL A 269 -9.83 -27.28 -16.47
CA VAL A 269 -10.77 -26.30 -15.92
C VAL A 269 -11.91 -26.04 -16.91
N ARG A 270 -11.60 -25.91 -18.20
CA ARG A 270 -12.63 -25.77 -19.25
C ARG A 270 -13.55 -26.98 -19.31
N GLU A 271 -13.01 -28.18 -19.24
CA GLU A 271 -13.79 -29.41 -19.18
C GLU A 271 -14.67 -29.43 -17.92
N TYR A 272 -14.11 -29.06 -16.77
CA TYR A 272 -14.81 -29.01 -15.49
C TYR A 272 -16.04 -28.10 -15.53
N VAL A 273 -15.93 -26.94 -16.19
CA VAL A 273 -17.04 -26.00 -16.36
C VAL A 273 -18.03 -26.49 -17.43
N ARG A 274 -17.57 -27.01 -18.57
CA ARG A 274 -18.47 -27.28 -19.72
C ARG A 274 -19.20 -28.61 -19.67
N LYS A 275 -18.63 -29.65 -19.06
CA LYS A 275 -19.20 -31.02 -19.12
C LYS A 275 -20.12 -31.37 -17.96
N ARG A 276 -20.63 -30.38 -17.23
CA ARG A 276 -21.41 -30.62 -16.00
C ARG A 276 -22.71 -29.82 -15.98
N THR A 277 -23.73 -30.44 -15.38
CA THR A 277 -24.99 -29.79 -15.02
C THR A 277 -25.06 -29.42 -13.54
N SER A 278 -24.09 -29.86 -12.73
CA SER A 278 -23.95 -29.53 -11.32
C SER A 278 -22.49 -29.51 -10.86
N TRP A 279 -22.20 -28.69 -9.85
CA TRP A 279 -20.87 -28.51 -9.28
C TRP A 279 -20.85 -28.86 -7.78
N PRO A 280 -19.73 -29.36 -7.26
CA PRO A 280 -19.57 -29.62 -5.83
C PRO A 280 -19.70 -28.32 -5.03
N MET A 281 -20.23 -28.44 -3.82
CA MET A 281 -20.32 -27.35 -2.85
C MET A 281 -20.05 -27.90 -1.45
N MET A 282 -19.56 -27.05 -0.55
CA MET A 282 -19.39 -27.40 0.85
C MET A 282 -20.74 -27.30 1.56
N LYS A 283 -21.18 -28.40 2.16
CA LYS A 283 -22.32 -28.43 3.08
C LYS A 283 -21.77 -28.53 4.49
N VAL A 284 -22.12 -27.58 5.34
CA VAL A 284 -21.66 -27.52 6.72
C VAL A 284 -22.85 -27.69 7.65
N THR A 285 -22.73 -28.65 8.56
CA THR A 285 -23.66 -28.83 9.67
C THR A 285 -22.90 -28.61 10.97
N SER A 286 -23.23 -27.52 11.66
CA SER A 286 -22.59 -27.15 12.93
C SER A 286 -23.40 -27.65 14.13
N ARG A 287 -22.71 -27.77 15.28
CA ARG A 287 -23.35 -27.94 16.58
C ARG A 287 -23.96 -26.63 17.07
N ASP A 288 -23.31 -25.52 16.72
CA ASP A 288 -23.76 -24.18 17.05
C ASP A 288 -24.76 -23.70 15.99
N THR A 289 -25.62 -22.76 16.39
CA THR A 289 -26.57 -22.11 15.48
C THR A 289 -26.09 -20.71 15.16
N ILE A 290 -26.24 -20.31 13.90
CA ILE A 290 -26.05 -18.94 13.47
C ILE A 290 -27.27 -18.15 13.94
N GLN A 291 -27.07 -17.36 15.01
CA GLN A 291 -28.08 -16.48 15.58
C GLN A 291 -27.62 -15.04 15.44
N VAL A 292 -28.40 -14.26 14.71
CA VAL A 292 -28.24 -12.81 14.65
C VAL A 292 -29.38 -12.17 15.43
N ASP A 293 -29.04 -11.47 16.51
CA ASP A 293 -30.03 -10.71 17.26
C ASP A 293 -30.40 -9.43 16.49
N VAL A 294 -31.39 -9.54 15.62
CA VAL A 294 -31.88 -8.41 14.82
C VAL A 294 -32.44 -7.28 15.70
N ARG A 295 -32.88 -7.57 16.94
CA ARG A 295 -33.37 -6.53 17.87
C ARG A 295 -32.25 -5.69 18.45
N SER A 296 -31.02 -6.23 18.50
CA SER A 296 -29.83 -5.47 18.89
C SER A 296 -29.36 -4.48 17.82
N MET A 297 -29.92 -4.53 16.60
CA MET A 297 -29.58 -3.60 15.53
C MET A 297 -30.22 -2.22 15.76
N LEU A 298 -29.43 -1.30 16.29
CA LEU A 298 -29.86 0.05 16.63
C LEU A 298 -29.78 0.95 15.39
N THR A 299 -30.90 1.58 15.04
CA THR A 299 -30.98 2.53 13.91
C THR A 299 -31.08 3.95 14.40
N MET A 300 -30.27 4.82 13.81
CA MET A 300 -30.29 6.26 14.06
C MET A 300 -30.38 6.99 12.72
N THR A 301 -31.02 8.15 12.71
CA THR A 301 -30.96 9.06 11.56
C THR A 301 -29.71 9.90 11.71
N LEU A 302 -28.87 9.93 10.68
CA LEU A 302 -27.69 10.77 10.67
C LEU A 302 -28.11 12.23 10.45
N SER A 303 -27.49 13.14 11.20
CA SER A 303 -27.56 14.55 10.89
C SER A 303 -26.87 14.82 9.55
N GLU A 304 -27.20 15.96 8.93
CA GLU A 304 -26.56 16.37 7.69
C GLU A 304 -25.03 16.53 7.86
N ALA A 305 -24.56 16.95 9.03
CA ALA A 305 -23.13 17.02 9.32
C ALA A 305 -22.45 15.64 9.32
N GLU A 306 -23.11 14.63 9.90
CA GLU A 306 -22.56 13.27 9.97
C GLU A 306 -22.60 12.58 8.61
N SER A 307 -23.66 12.74 7.82
CA SER A 307 -23.70 12.18 6.47
C SER A 307 -22.62 12.77 5.57
N GLU A 308 -22.40 14.09 5.64
CA GLU A 308 -21.31 14.76 4.90
C GLU A 308 -19.93 14.27 5.35
N PHE A 309 -19.75 14.05 6.66
CA PHE A 309 -18.52 13.44 7.19
C PHE A 309 -18.25 12.08 6.56
N TYR A 310 -19.21 11.15 6.63
CA TYR A 310 -19.04 9.80 6.09
C TYR A 310 -18.71 9.83 4.59
N LEU A 311 -19.46 10.61 3.80
CA LEU A 311 -19.21 10.76 2.36
C LEU A 311 -17.81 11.33 2.06
N GLY A 312 -17.41 12.37 2.78
CA GLY A 312 -16.09 12.99 2.63
C GLY A 312 -14.96 12.06 3.04
N ASP A 313 -15.14 11.30 4.12
CA ASP A 313 -14.13 10.36 4.60
C ASP A 313 -13.96 9.14 3.68
N LEU A 314 -15.05 8.62 3.10
CA LEU A 314 -14.97 7.61 2.05
C LEU A 314 -14.13 8.10 0.86
N LEU A 315 -14.37 9.34 0.38
CA LEU A 315 -13.61 9.93 -0.72
C LEU A 315 -12.15 10.18 -0.36
N LEU A 316 -11.86 10.57 0.88
CA LEU A 316 -10.50 10.72 1.39
C LEU A 316 -9.74 9.39 1.27
N HIS A 317 -10.36 8.29 1.68
CA HIS A 317 -9.78 6.94 1.63
C HIS A 317 -9.61 6.41 0.19
N LEU A 318 -10.47 6.85 -0.73
CA LEU A 318 -10.30 6.62 -2.17
C LEU A 318 -9.23 7.51 -2.83
N ASN A 319 -8.51 8.33 -2.05
CA ASN A 319 -7.57 9.34 -2.52
C ASN A 319 -8.18 10.41 -3.44
N ARG A 320 -9.50 10.63 -3.36
CA ARG A 320 -10.23 11.65 -4.12
C ARG A 320 -10.31 12.97 -3.35
N PHE A 321 -9.14 13.54 -3.05
CA PHE A 321 -9.03 14.68 -2.11
C PHE A 321 -9.85 15.91 -2.52
N ALA A 322 -9.91 16.22 -3.81
CA ALA A 322 -10.67 17.36 -4.32
C ALA A 322 -12.19 17.20 -4.10
N ASP A 323 -12.68 15.96 -4.14
CA ASP A 323 -14.10 15.65 -3.90
C ASP A 323 -14.38 15.52 -2.40
N ALA A 324 -13.43 15.02 -1.61
CA ALA A 324 -13.55 14.84 -0.17
C ALA A 324 -13.65 16.19 0.59
N GLU A 325 -12.86 17.18 0.19
CA GLU A 325 -12.75 18.45 0.91
C GLU A 325 -14.07 19.23 1.03
N PRO A 326 -14.90 19.39 -0.01
CA PRO A 326 -16.22 20.02 0.09
C PRO A 326 -17.12 19.34 1.13
N HIS A 327 -17.17 18.00 1.14
CA HIS A 327 -17.98 17.23 2.08
C HIS A 327 -17.50 17.42 3.53
N LEU A 328 -16.20 17.27 3.79
CA LEU A 328 -15.63 17.46 5.13
C LEU A 328 -15.76 18.90 5.63
N THR A 329 -15.64 19.89 4.74
CA THR A 329 -15.87 21.30 5.08
C THR A 329 -17.33 21.57 5.40
N ALA A 330 -18.27 21.01 4.63
CA ALA A 330 -19.70 21.11 4.89
C ALA A 330 -20.09 20.45 6.22
N ALA A 331 -19.49 19.30 6.55
CA ALA A 331 -19.67 18.64 7.84
C ALA A 331 -19.29 19.58 9.00
N LEU A 332 -18.11 20.20 8.92
CA LEU A 332 -17.61 21.12 9.96
C LEU A 332 -18.31 22.47 9.99
N SER A 333 -18.86 22.96 8.87
CA SER A 333 -19.68 24.18 8.89
C SER A 333 -21.00 23.96 9.64
N LYS A 334 -21.55 22.74 9.58
CA LYS A 334 -22.81 22.35 10.24
C LYS A 334 -22.58 21.92 11.69
N SER A 335 -21.48 21.23 11.96
CA SER A 335 -21.08 20.79 13.31
C SER A 335 -19.57 21.00 13.53
N PRO A 336 -19.14 22.20 13.97
CA PRO A 336 -17.73 22.53 14.13
C PRO A 336 -16.97 21.66 15.13
N ASN A 337 -17.68 20.99 16.04
CA ASN A 337 -17.11 20.10 17.06
C ASN A 337 -17.21 18.61 16.69
N LEU A 338 -17.56 18.27 15.44
CA LEU A 338 -17.58 16.88 14.97
C LEU A 338 -16.14 16.35 14.84
N THR A 339 -15.65 15.73 15.90
CA THR A 339 -14.24 15.30 16.04
C THR A 339 -13.77 14.36 14.91
N ALA A 340 -14.63 13.47 14.44
CA ALA A 340 -14.32 12.58 13.32
C ALA A 340 -14.09 13.36 12.00
N ALA A 341 -14.90 14.38 11.72
CA ALA A 341 -14.72 15.26 10.56
C ALA A 341 -13.47 16.13 10.68
N GLN A 342 -13.16 16.62 11.89
CA GLN A 342 -11.91 17.35 12.15
C GLN A 342 -10.68 16.47 11.87
N ALA A 343 -10.73 15.21 12.33
CA ALA A 343 -9.67 14.24 12.09
C ALA A 343 -9.48 13.93 10.59
N SER A 344 -10.57 13.63 9.90
CA SER A 344 -10.54 13.34 8.46
C SER A 344 -10.02 14.54 7.66
N LEU A 345 -10.47 15.76 7.99
CA LEU A 345 -9.97 16.97 7.34
C LEU A 345 -8.49 17.22 7.67
N ALA A 346 -8.03 16.93 8.89
CA ALA A 346 -6.62 17.03 9.25
C ALA A 346 -5.76 16.07 8.41
N VAL A 347 -6.21 14.83 8.20
CA VAL A 347 -5.55 13.86 7.32
C VAL A 347 -5.51 14.35 5.88
N LEU A 348 -6.62 14.89 5.38
CA LEU A 348 -6.69 15.50 4.07
C LEU A 348 -5.66 16.64 3.94
N ARG A 349 -5.54 17.51 4.96
CA ARG A 349 -4.53 18.57 5.01
C ARG A 349 -3.11 18.02 5.03
N VAL A 350 -2.85 16.92 5.73
CA VAL A 350 -1.55 16.20 5.66
C VAL A 350 -1.26 15.71 4.24
N ARG A 351 -2.24 15.11 3.54
CA ARG A 351 -2.06 14.66 2.14
C ARG A 351 -1.77 15.83 1.20
N GLN A 352 -2.25 17.04 1.53
CA GLN A 352 -1.94 18.29 0.84
C GLN A 352 -0.65 18.99 1.34
N ARG A 353 0.10 18.38 2.26
CA ARG A 353 1.29 18.98 2.93
C ARG A 353 1.01 20.28 3.70
N ARG A 354 -0.24 20.47 4.15
CA ARG A 354 -0.70 21.63 4.94
C ARG A 354 -0.70 21.28 6.44
N TYR A 355 0.48 21.07 7.00
CA TYR A 355 0.65 20.52 8.36
C TYR A 355 0.13 21.44 9.47
N ASP A 356 0.35 22.75 9.35
CA ASP A 356 -0.10 23.73 10.37
C ASP A 356 -1.64 23.73 10.52
N GLU A 357 -2.35 23.64 9.40
CA GLU A 357 -3.81 23.55 9.40
C GLU A 357 -4.30 22.22 9.97
N ALA A 358 -3.61 21.12 9.66
CA ALA A 358 -3.92 19.81 10.23
C ALA A 358 -3.75 19.81 11.75
N LEU A 359 -2.66 20.40 12.27
CA LEU A 359 -2.43 20.53 13.71
C LEU A 359 -3.50 21.39 14.38
N ALA A 360 -3.88 22.52 13.77
CA ALA A 360 -4.91 23.41 14.30
C ALA A 360 -6.28 22.70 14.45
N LEU A 361 -6.64 21.82 13.52
CA LEU A 361 -7.88 21.04 13.58
C LEU A 361 -7.92 20.05 14.75
N LEU A 362 -6.77 19.44 15.09
CA LEU A 362 -6.70 18.38 16.10
C LEU A 362 -6.37 18.89 17.50
N LYS A 363 -5.62 20.00 17.61
CA LYS A 363 -5.04 20.50 18.85
C LYS A 363 -6.07 20.66 19.96
N LYS A 364 -7.18 21.33 19.68
CA LYS A 364 -8.25 21.57 20.68
C LYS A 364 -8.82 20.26 21.24
N THR A 365 -8.92 19.23 20.40
CA THR A 365 -9.51 17.94 20.78
C THR A 365 -8.55 17.13 21.62
N VAL A 366 -7.25 17.17 21.30
CA VAL A 366 -6.20 16.49 22.09
C VAL A 366 -5.95 17.19 23.42
N ASP A 367 -5.92 18.53 23.44
CA ASP A 367 -5.74 19.33 24.66
C ASP A 367 -6.85 19.08 25.71
N ALA A 368 -8.01 18.57 25.27
CA ALA A 368 -9.13 18.17 26.14
C ALA A 368 -9.02 16.73 26.69
N ASP A 369 -7.84 16.10 26.62
CA ASP A 369 -7.58 14.69 27.00
C ASP A 369 -8.54 13.71 26.31
N SER A 370 -8.56 13.75 24.97
CA SER A 370 -9.41 12.88 24.17
C SER A 370 -9.17 11.40 24.49
N LYS A 371 -10.22 10.70 24.90
CA LYS A 371 -10.24 9.23 25.05
C LYS A 371 -10.45 8.50 23.72
N ASN A 372 -10.42 9.21 22.59
CA ASN A 372 -10.51 8.60 21.27
C ASN A 372 -9.10 8.17 20.79
N PRO A 373 -8.86 6.87 20.56
CA PRO A 373 -7.56 6.38 20.09
C PRO A 373 -7.16 6.98 18.73
N ILE A 374 -8.11 7.19 17.84
CA ILE A 374 -7.87 7.67 16.47
C ILE A 374 -7.41 9.12 16.46
N VAL A 375 -7.97 9.96 17.33
CA VAL A 375 -7.54 11.38 17.44
C VAL A 375 -6.11 11.49 17.96
N ASN A 376 -5.74 10.69 18.97
CA ASN A 376 -4.37 10.65 19.48
C ASN A 376 -3.38 10.14 18.43
N PHE A 377 -3.77 9.10 17.68
CA PHE A 377 -2.99 8.61 16.54
C PHE A 377 -2.78 9.70 15.50
N TYR A 378 -3.85 10.36 15.04
CA TYR A 378 -3.74 11.37 14.00
C TYR A 378 -2.94 12.59 14.43
N TYR A 379 -3.01 12.99 15.69
CA TYR A 379 -2.19 14.10 16.18
C TYR A 379 -0.70 13.76 16.15
N ALA A 380 -0.31 12.58 16.66
CA ALA A 380 1.06 12.09 16.55
C ALA A 380 1.49 11.92 15.09
N TYR A 381 0.60 11.43 14.23
CA TYR A 381 0.84 11.22 12.80
C TYR A 381 1.11 12.53 12.07
N VAL A 382 0.30 13.58 12.32
CA VAL A 382 0.50 14.90 11.71
C VAL A 382 1.85 15.48 12.14
N LEU A 383 2.20 15.38 13.42
CA LEU A 383 3.48 15.83 13.96
C LEU A 383 4.66 15.08 13.31
N GLU A 384 4.56 13.75 13.18
CA GLU A 384 5.56 12.89 12.53
C GLU A 384 5.75 13.27 11.07
N ARG A 385 4.67 13.48 10.32
CA ARG A 385 4.75 13.86 8.90
C ARG A 385 5.27 15.28 8.69
N ALA A 386 4.92 16.21 9.57
CA ALA A 386 5.48 17.56 9.54
C ALA A 386 7.00 17.55 9.82
N ASP A 387 7.45 16.68 10.74
CA ASP A 387 8.86 16.48 11.03
C ASP A 387 9.62 15.84 9.86
N ALA A 388 9.08 14.75 9.30
CA ALA A 388 9.72 14.06 8.19
C ALA A 388 9.85 14.95 6.94
N ASP A 389 8.88 15.82 6.67
CA ASP A 389 8.96 16.79 5.56
C ASP A 389 9.96 17.92 5.86
N ALA A 390 10.02 18.38 7.12
CA ALA A 390 10.97 19.40 7.56
C ALA A 390 12.41 18.89 7.63
N ALA A 391 12.64 17.62 7.98
CA ALA A 391 13.95 16.98 8.08
C ALA A 391 14.67 16.83 6.73
N ALA A 392 13.97 17.02 5.60
CA ALA A 392 14.60 17.25 4.29
C ALA A 392 15.42 18.57 4.26
N SER A 393 15.20 19.45 5.23
CA SER A 393 16.03 20.59 5.61
C SER A 393 16.77 20.24 6.90
N VAL A 394 18.10 20.20 6.88
CA VAL A 394 18.98 19.73 7.97
C VAL A 394 18.75 20.51 9.27
N THR A 395 17.82 20.04 10.12
CA THR A 395 17.68 20.48 11.51
C THR A 395 17.38 19.28 12.40
N ASN A 396 18.23 19.04 13.40
CA ASN A 396 17.92 18.14 14.50
C ASN A 396 16.66 18.68 15.21
N ALA A 397 15.53 17.97 15.09
CA ALA A 397 14.34 18.33 15.83
C ALA A 397 14.59 18.22 17.34
N PRO A 398 14.04 19.11 18.18
CA PRO A 398 14.21 19.04 19.63
C PRO A 398 13.68 17.70 20.17
N ALA A 399 14.39 17.07 21.12
CA ALA A 399 13.98 15.81 21.76
C ALA A 399 12.55 15.85 22.32
N GLU A 400 12.11 17.01 22.80
CA GLU A 400 10.74 17.27 23.29
C GLU A 400 9.66 16.97 22.23
N LYS A 401 9.96 17.22 20.95
CA LYS A 401 9.03 16.97 19.84
C LYS A 401 8.75 15.47 19.68
N TYR A 402 9.80 14.64 19.69
CA TYR A 402 9.64 13.18 19.59
C TYR A 402 8.94 12.59 20.81
N GLU A 403 9.21 13.10 22.01
CA GLU A 403 8.49 12.69 23.23
C GLU A 403 6.99 13.00 23.17
N LEU A 404 6.60 14.16 22.61
CA LEU A 404 5.19 14.48 22.40
C LEU A 404 4.52 13.49 21.43
N MET A 405 5.19 13.17 20.31
CA MET A 405 4.68 12.19 19.35
C MET A 405 4.53 10.80 19.99
N ARG A 406 5.55 10.34 20.73
CA ARG A 406 5.54 9.07 21.46
C ARG A 406 4.40 9.01 22.46
N THR A 407 4.18 10.08 23.21
CA THR A 407 3.10 10.17 24.21
C THR A 407 1.74 9.89 23.58
N HIS A 408 1.41 10.56 22.47
CA HIS A 408 0.12 10.37 21.81
C HIS A 408 0.01 9.05 21.04
N ALA A 409 1.10 8.56 20.44
CA ALA A 409 1.12 7.23 19.83
C ALA A 409 0.88 6.13 20.88
N LYS A 410 1.58 6.18 22.02
CA LYS A 410 1.40 5.24 23.14
C LYS A 410 0.00 5.35 23.74
N LYS A 411 -0.56 6.56 23.87
CA LYS A 411 -1.95 6.75 24.32
C LYS A 411 -2.96 6.08 23.40
N SER A 412 -2.75 6.18 22.08
CA SER A 412 -3.58 5.47 21.10
C SER A 412 -3.48 3.95 21.27
N MET A 413 -2.27 3.41 21.45
CA MET A 413 -2.03 1.99 21.72
C MET A 413 -2.70 1.51 23.01
N GLU A 414 -2.69 2.32 24.08
CA GLU A 414 -3.37 2.00 25.34
C GLU A 414 -4.89 1.95 25.17
N LEU A 415 -5.47 2.92 24.46
CA LEU A 415 -6.90 3.03 24.23
C LEU A 415 -7.41 1.97 23.23
N ALA A 416 -6.58 1.55 22.27
CA ALA A 416 -6.89 0.54 21.29
C ALA A 416 -5.70 -0.44 21.10
N PRO A 417 -5.52 -1.44 21.99
CA PRO A 417 -4.37 -2.35 21.95
C PRO A 417 -4.23 -3.21 20.69
N ARG A 418 -5.29 -3.31 19.88
CA ARG A 418 -5.29 -4.02 18.60
C ARG A 418 -5.05 -3.12 17.38
N TYR A 419 -4.96 -1.80 17.57
CA TYR A 419 -4.80 -0.83 16.49
C TYR A 419 -3.35 -0.80 16.01
N VAL A 420 -3.05 -1.51 14.91
CA VAL A 420 -1.68 -1.79 14.47
C VAL A 420 -0.95 -0.55 13.97
N GLU A 421 -1.68 0.43 13.44
CA GLU A 421 -1.14 1.66 12.90
C GLU A 421 -0.52 2.54 13.97
N ALA A 422 -1.02 2.50 15.22
CA ALA A 422 -0.40 3.19 16.33
C ALA A 422 0.99 2.62 16.70
N TYR A 423 1.15 1.29 16.63
CA TYR A 423 2.46 0.65 16.79
C TYR A 423 3.41 0.99 15.65
N ALA A 424 2.91 0.98 14.40
CA ALA A 424 3.70 1.36 13.23
C ALA A 424 4.13 2.83 13.29
N LEU A 425 3.27 3.71 13.79
CA LEU A 425 3.58 5.12 14.00
C LEU A 425 4.67 5.30 15.07
N LEU A 426 4.55 4.63 16.22
CA LEU A 426 5.60 4.66 17.25
C LEU A 426 6.96 4.23 16.67
N ALA A 427 6.98 3.13 15.92
CA ALA A 427 8.21 2.66 15.30
C ALA A 427 8.78 3.67 14.30
N ARG A 428 7.97 4.32 13.47
CA ARG A 428 8.45 5.40 12.57
C ARG A 428 9.03 6.58 13.34
N ILE A 429 8.35 7.01 14.41
CA ILE A 429 8.81 8.09 15.29
C ILE A 429 10.22 7.76 15.83
N ASP A 430 10.40 6.56 16.35
CA ASP A 430 11.69 6.11 16.89
C ASP A 430 12.78 5.98 15.83
N LEU A 431 12.43 5.49 14.63
CA LEU A 431 13.37 5.43 13.50
C LEU A 431 13.81 6.82 13.02
N ASN A 432 12.89 7.78 12.97
CA ASN A 432 13.20 9.16 12.58
C ASN A 432 14.07 9.85 13.63
N ALA A 433 13.80 9.59 14.92
CA ALA A 433 14.62 10.08 16.02
C ALA A 433 16.01 9.43 16.09
N GLY A 434 16.20 8.26 15.48
CA GLY A 434 17.44 7.47 15.60
C GLY A 434 17.64 6.84 16.99
N GLU A 435 16.55 6.66 17.74
CA GLU A 435 16.53 6.19 19.13
C GLU A 435 15.61 4.97 19.29
N ASN A 436 15.62 4.34 20.47
CA ASN A 436 14.62 3.34 20.88
C ASN A 436 14.38 2.18 19.90
N SER A 437 15.39 1.75 19.13
CA SER A 437 15.22 0.72 18.09
C SER A 437 14.64 -0.61 18.63
N ASN A 438 14.95 -0.96 19.88
CA ASN A 438 14.37 -2.14 20.55
C ASN A 438 12.86 -1.98 20.81
N GLU A 439 12.40 -0.78 21.18
CA GLU A 439 10.97 -0.50 21.37
C GLU A 439 10.23 -0.52 20.02
N ALA A 440 10.81 0.09 18.99
CA ALA A 440 10.29 0.04 17.63
C ALA A 440 10.14 -1.41 17.12
N GLU A 441 11.16 -2.25 17.31
CA GLU A 441 11.12 -3.67 16.96
C GLU A 441 10.01 -4.42 17.71
N ALA A 442 9.91 -4.21 19.04
CA ALA A 442 8.89 -4.86 19.85
C ALA A 442 7.47 -4.45 19.42
N ALA A 443 7.27 -3.16 19.14
CA ALA A 443 6.01 -2.62 18.65
C ALA A 443 5.61 -3.25 17.30
N LEU A 444 6.54 -3.34 16.35
CA LEU A 444 6.29 -3.92 15.03
C LEU A 444 6.05 -5.42 15.08
N LYS A 445 6.81 -6.16 15.91
CA LYS A 445 6.55 -7.60 16.14
C LYS A 445 5.15 -7.83 16.70
N LYS A 446 4.70 -6.96 17.62
CA LYS A 446 3.33 -7.00 18.13
C LYS A 446 2.32 -6.72 17.02
N ALA A 447 2.54 -5.69 16.22
CA ALA A 447 1.67 -5.33 15.09
C ALA A 447 1.54 -6.48 14.07
N THR A 448 2.67 -7.08 13.65
CA THR A 448 2.67 -8.23 12.72
C THR A 448 2.05 -9.49 13.31
N SER A 449 2.02 -9.64 14.65
CA SER A 449 1.31 -10.74 15.29
C SER A 449 -0.21 -10.57 15.29
N ILE A 450 -0.70 -9.32 15.20
CA ILE A 450 -2.13 -9.00 15.13
C ILE A 450 -2.61 -9.09 13.68
N ALA A 451 -1.83 -8.54 12.75
CA ALA A 451 -2.15 -8.49 11.32
C ALA A 451 -1.00 -9.07 10.47
N PRO A 452 -0.86 -10.42 10.42
CA PRO A 452 0.27 -11.07 9.75
C PRO A 452 0.31 -10.85 8.24
N GLY A 453 -0.84 -10.58 7.59
CA GLY A 453 -0.93 -10.32 6.15
C GLY A 453 -0.50 -8.90 5.71
N ARG A 454 -0.15 -8.01 6.64
CA ARG A 454 0.19 -6.61 6.35
C ARG A 454 1.67 -6.44 5.95
N GLU A 455 1.93 -6.49 4.65
CA GLU A 455 3.27 -6.33 4.06
C GLU A 455 3.94 -4.99 4.41
N ASP A 456 3.16 -3.92 4.59
CA ASP A 456 3.66 -2.60 4.99
C ASP A 456 4.30 -2.62 6.38
N LEU A 457 3.75 -3.40 7.32
CA LEU A 457 4.32 -3.58 8.66
C LEU A 457 5.61 -4.41 8.61
N GLN A 458 5.64 -5.43 7.76
CA GLN A 458 6.83 -6.27 7.56
C GLN A 458 7.97 -5.47 6.92
N MET A 459 7.66 -4.62 5.92
CA MET A 459 8.62 -3.69 5.32
C MET A 459 9.19 -2.72 6.35
N LEU A 460 8.35 -2.16 7.21
CA LEU A 460 8.79 -1.26 8.27
C LEU A 460 9.69 -1.97 9.29
N LEU A 461 9.39 -3.23 9.62
CA LEU A 461 10.24 -4.06 10.49
C LEU A 461 11.62 -4.33 9.87
N ALA A 462 11.67 -4.61 8.57
CA ALA A 462 12.93 -4.76 7.87
C ALA A 462 13.77 -3.47 7.91
N GLN A 463 13.14 -2.30 7.71
CA GLN A 463 13.81 -1.00 7.83
C GLN A 463 14.33 -0.75 9.24
N THR A 464 13.58 -1.15 10.28
CA THR A 464 14.06 -1.11 11.67
C THR A 464 15.32 -1.95 11.87
N TYR A 465 15.37 -3.16 11.31
CA TYR A 465 16.58 -3.98 11.36
C TYR A 465 17.76 -3.33 10.65
N LEU A 466 17.55 -2.73 9.47
CA LEU A 466 18.61 -2.03 8.74
C LEU A 466 19.18 -0.86 9.55
N ARG A 467 18.32 -0.03 10.16
CA ARG A 467 18.76 1.08 11.02
C ARG A 467 19.52 0.62 12.27
N ALA A 468 19.21 -0.57 12.78
CA ALA A 468 19.91 -1.21 13.88
C ALA A 468 21.16 -2.00 13.45
N ASN A 469 21.61 -1.89 12.19
CA ASN A 469 22.70 -2.67 11.60
C ASN A 469 22.52 -4.20 11.67
N ARG A 470 21.27 -4.67 11.79
CA ARG A 470 20.90 -6.10 11.81
C ARG A 470 20.59 -6.59 10.39
N THR A 471 21.58 -6.51 9.52
CA THR A 471 21.45 -6.77 8.08
C THR A 471 20.87 -8.16 7.76
N GLN A 472 21.27 -9.19 8.50
CA GLN A 472 20.78 -10.56 8.25
C GLN A 472 19.28 -10.72 8.55
N ASP A 473 18.79 -10.07 9.60
CA ASP A 473 17.38 -10.10 9.97
C ASP A 473 16.55 -9.33 8.93
N ALA A 474 17.03 -8.16 8.49
CA ALA A 474 16.41 -7.38 7.43
C ALA A 474 16.30 -8.19 6.13
N ARG A 475 17.39 -8.83 5.69
CA ARG A 475 17.41 -9.68 4.49
C ARG A 475 16.41 -10.82 4.57
N SER A 476 16.33 -11.48 5.73
CA SER A 476 15.39 -12.59 5.94
C SER A 476 13.94 -12.15 5.71
N VAL A 477 13.57 -10.96 6.20
CA VAL A 477 12.22 -10.40 5.98
C VAL A 477 12.04 -9.92 4.53
N LEU A 478 12.99 -9.15 4.00
CA LEU A 478 12.88 -8.55 2.66
C LEU A 478 12.85 -9.60 1.54
N SER A 479 13.63 -10.68 1.65
CA SER A 479 13.62 -11.76 0.65
C SER A 479 12.28 -12.50 0.61
N VAL A 480 11.58 -12.60 1.74
CA VAL A 480 10.21 -13.14 1.73
C VAL A 480 9.29 -12.17 0.98
N ILE A 481 9.29 -10.89 1.35
CA ILE A 481 8.42 -9.87 0.75
C ILE A 481 8.65 -9.74 -0.75
N GLU A 482 9.89 -9.54 -1.21
CA GLU A 482 10.25 -9.38 -2.62
C GLU A 482 9.63 -10.47 -3.49
N ARG A 483 9.70 -11.70 -3.00
CA ARG A 483 9.36 -12.86 -3.80
C ARG A 483 7.89 -13.27 -3.63
N SER A 484 7.27 -12.99 -2.49
CA SER A 484 5.86 -13.32 -2.21
C SER A 484 4.87 -12.22 -2.62
N THR A 485 5.26 -10.95 -2.59
CA THR A 485 4.32 -9.84 -2.82
C THR A 485 3.81 -9.82 -4.25
N THR A 486 2.51 -9.62 -4.42
CA THR A 486 1.90 -9.42 -5.74
C THR A 486 1.90 -7.96 -6.15
N ASN A 487 2.28 -7.04 -5.25
CA ASN A 487 2.39 -5.63 -5.55
C ASN A 487 3.77 -5.29 -6.15
N PRO A 488 3.86 -4.85 -7.42
CA PRO A 488 5.13 -4.58 -8.07
C PRO A 488 5.91 -3.42 -7.45
N ASP A 489 5.25 -2.45 -6.83
CA ASP A 489 5.92 -1.34 -6.14
C ASP A 489 6.52 -1.78 -4.80
N VAL A 490 5.81 -2.64 -4.05
CA VAL A 490 6.35 -3.25 -2.82
C VAL A 490 7.57 -4.11 -3.17
N ARG A 491 7.46 -4.94 -4.22
CA ARG A 491 8.57 -5.74 -4.74
C ARG A 491 9.79 -4.88 -5.05
N ARG A 492 9.60 -3.82 -5.85
CA ARG A 492 10.68 -2.89 -6.23
C ARG A 492 11.37 -2.28 -5.01
N ARG A 493 10.60 -1.88 -3.99
CA ARG A 493 11.15 -1.34 -2.73
C ARG A 493 11.92 -2.40 -1.94
N ALA A 494 11.41 -3.62 -1.86
CA ALA A 494 12.09 -4.73 -1.19
C ALA A 494 13.43 -5.07 -1.87
N THR A 495 13.44 -5.17 -3.21
CA THR A 495 14.66 -5.37 -4.00
C THR A 495 15.68 -4.25 -3.76
N ALA A 496 15.25 -2.99 -3.79
CA ALA A 496 16.16 -1.86 -3.54
C ALA A 496 16.82 -1.91 -2.15
N LEU A 497 16.07 -2.32 -1.12
CA LEU A 497 16.62 -2.50 0.23
C LEU A 497 17.53 -3.73 0.32
N LEU A 498 17.22 -4.82 -0.39
CA LEU A 498 18.11 -5.99 -0.49
C LEU A 498 19.44 -5.63 -1.15
N ASP A 499 19.41 -4.90 -2.25
CA ASP A 499 20.62 -4.42 -2.93
C ASP A 499 21.48 -3.55 -2.00
N GLN A 500 20.84 -2.69 -1.20
CA GLN A 500 21.53 -1.92 -0.16
C GLN A 500 22.23 -2.84 0.86
N THR A 501 21.59 -3.94 1.27
CA THR A 501 22.20 -4.89 2.22
C THR A 501 23.43 -5.60 1.66
N GLU A 502 23.45 -5.91 0.36
CA GLU A 502 24.57 -6.56 -0.32
C GLU A 502 25.79 -5.64 -0.39
N GLN A 503 25.56 -4.35 -0.68
CA GLN A 503 26.62 -3.34 -0.71
C GLN A 503 27.27 -3.19 0.67
N THR A 504 26.46 -3.11 1.74
CA THR A 504 26.96 -3.02 3.13
C THR A 504 27.74 -4.27 3.54
N PHE A 505 27.26 -5.46 3.16
CA PHE A 505 27.93 -6.74 3.48
C PHE A 505 29.31 -6.84 2.81
N THR A 506 29.37 -6.53 1.50
CA THR A 506 30.62 -6.55 0.72
C THR A 506 31.67 -5.61 1.30
N PHE A 507 31.27 -4.43 1.76
CA PHE A 507 32.18 -3.46 2.39
C PHE A 507 32.71 -3.92 3.76
N THR A 508 31.85 -4.54 4.56
CA THR A 508 32.19 -5.03 5.90
C THR A 508 33.19 -6.21 5.86
N GLU A 509 33.17 -7.03 4.81
CA GLU A 509 34.15 -8.13 4.65
C GLU A 509 35.52 -7.67 4.09
N ILE A 510 35.55 -6.64 3.25
CA ILE A 510 36.78 -6.13 2.64
C ILE A 510 37.67 -5.42 3.68
N THR A 511 37.06 -4.69 4.63
CA THR A 511 37.79 -3.84 5.58
C THR A 511 38.73 -4.61 6.53
N PRO A 512 38.32 -5.73 7.16
CA PRO A 512 39.20 -6.55 8.00
C PRO A 512 40.32 -7.25 7.21
N ALA A 513 40.05 -7.65 5.97
CA ALA A 513 41.06 -8.28 5.11
C ALA A 513 42.21 -7.31 4.78
N ILE A 514 41.87 -6.02 4.57
CA ILE A 514 42.82 -4.96 4.29
C ILE A 514 43.62 -4.58 5.54
N GLU A 515 43.00 -4.45 6.71
CA GLU A 515 43.73 -4.18 7.97
C GLU A 515 44.76 -5.28 8.25
N LYS A 516 44.40 -6.54 7.97
CA LYS A 516 45.28 -7.70 8.16
C LYS A 516 46.45 -7.75 7.17
N ASP A 517 46.28 -7.20 5.97
CA ASP A 517 47.35 -7.10 4.97
C ASP A 517 48.24 -5.86 5.17
N ILE A 518 47.69 -4.75 5.68
CA ILE A 518 48.48 -3.57 6.10
C ILE A 518 49.44 -3.95 7.25
N LEU A 519 48.95 -4.72 8.24
CA LEU A 519 49.77 -5.20 9.36
C LEU A 519 50.88 -6.17 8.93
N LYS A 520 50.77 -6.81 7.77
CA LYS A 520 51.80 -7.71 7.22
C LYS A 520 52.86 -7.00 6.38
N GLN A 521 52.59 -5.80 5.88
CA GLN A 521 53.47 -5.11 4.91
C GLN A 521 54.31 -3.97 5.50
N ALA A 522 54.28 -3.73 6.81
CA ALA A 522 55.04 -2.64 7.44
C ALA A 522 56.30 -3.12 8.20
N PRO A 523 57.52 -3.01 7.63
CA PRO A 523 58.74 -2.91 8.41
C PRO A 523 58.96 -1.48 8.91
N PRO A 524 59.64 -1.27 10.05
CA PRO A 524 59.87 0.06 10.60
C PRO A 524 60.90 0.83 9.75
N GLN A 525 60.46 1.88 9.05
CA GLN A 525 61.38 2.84 8.44
C GLN A 525 61.57 4.07 9.34
N PRO A 526 62.81 4.55 9.52
CA PRO A 526 63.09 5.77 10.28
C PRO A 526 62.68 7.02 9.49
N ALA A 527 62.22 8.03 10.22
CA ALA A 527 61.69 9.29 9.67
C ALA A 527 62.69 9.99 8.72
N PRO A 528 62.27 10.46 7.52
CA PRO A 528 63.15 11.25 6.66
C PRO A 528 63.30 12.68 7.17
N ALA A 529 64.54 13.16 7.10
CA ALA A 529 64.91 14.55 7.35
C ALA A 529 64.30 15.52 6.31
N SER A 530 64.06 16.75 6.76
CA SER A 530 63.55 17.86 5.98
C SER A 530 64.45 18.23 4.78
N VAL A 531 63.86 18.26 3.58
CA VAL A 531 64.46 18.83 2.37
C VAL A 531 63.65 20.07 1.94
N PRO A 532 64.33 21.17 1.54
CA PRO A 532 63.72 22.49 1.37
C PRO A 532 62.90 22.65 0.08
N ALA A 533 61.98 23.61 0.16
CA ALA A 533 61.00 23.97 -0.86
C ALA A 533 61.63 24.43 -2.18
N SER A 534 61.23 23.79 -3.28
CA SER A 534 61.15 24.45 -4.58
C SER A 534 60.23 23.71 -5.56
N ARG A 535 59.43 24.51 -6.27
CA ARG A 535 58.42 24.21 -7.31
C ARG A 535 57.04 23.78 -6.79
N LYS A 536 56.14 24.77 -6.77
CA LYS A 536 54.69 24.59 -6.67
C LYS A 536 54.23 23.63 -7.78
N PRO A 537 53.51 22.55 -7.48
CA PRO A 537 52.59 21.95 -8.43
C PRO A 537 51.52 23.01 -8.74
N GLU A 538 51.20 23.22 -10.01
CA GLU A 538 49.96 23.92 -10.36
C GLU A 538 48.80 23.09 -9.79
N ASP A 539 48.02 23.69 -8.89
CA ASP A 539 46.79 23.11 -8.37
C ASP A 539 45.77 23.06 -9.52
N THR A 540 45.67 21.92 -10.20
CA THR A 540 44.55 21.64 -11.10
C THR A 540 43.32 21.40 -10.24
N VAL A 541 42.52 22.45 -10.01
CA VAL A 541 41.22 22.35 -9.35
C VAL A 541 40.24 21.68 -10.31
N LEU A 542 39.80 20.46 -10.00
CA LEU A 542 38.68 19.81 -10.66
C LEU A 542 37.36 20.35 -10.05
N GLU A 543 36.39 20.67 -10.90
CA GLU A 543 35.11 21.36 -10.59
C GLU A 543 34.28 20.78 -9.41
N PRO A 544 33.34 21.57 -8.85
CA PRO A 544 32.61 21.23 -7.62
C PRO A 544 31.73 19.98 -7.71
N LEU A 545 31.67 19.25 -6.59
CA LEU A 545 30.88 18.03 -6.37
C LEU A 545 29.38 18.32 -6.45
N THR A 546 28.70 17.91 -7.52
CA THR A 546 27.24 18.04 -7.63
C THR A 546 26.50 16.89 -6.95
N PRO A 547 25.41 17.11 -6.18
CA PRO A 547 24.73 16.03 -5.44
C PRO A 547 23.95 15.01 -6.30
N VAL A 548 23.58 15.37 -7.54
CA VAL A 548 22.77 14.51 -8.44
C VAL A 548 23.15 14.78 -9.90
N GLY A 549 23.82 13.83 -10.54
CA GLY A 549 24.08 13.82 -11.99
C GLY A 549 23.12 12.88 -12.74
N PRO A 550 22.89 13.07 -14.05
CA PRO A 550 22.11 12.13 -14.87
C PRO A 550 22.75 10.74 -14.85
N ALA A 551 21.94 9.68 -14.91
CA ALA A 551 22.41 8.29 -14.91
C ALA A 551 23.33 8.02 -16.12
N VAL A 552 24.65 7.98 -15.87
CA VAL A 552 25.65 7.63 -16.88
C VAL A 552 25.70 6.11 -17.00
N VAL A 553 25.50 5.60 -18.22
CA VAL A 553 25.57 4.16 -18.52
C VAL A 553 27.04 3.76 -18.74
N GLY A 554 27.54 2.84 -17.94
CA GLY A 554 28.89 2.27 -18.04
C GLY A 554 29.04 1.04 -17.13
N GLU A 555 30.18 0.37 -17.21
CA GLU A 555 30.53 -0.68 -16.25
C GLU A 555 30.86 -0.07 -14.90
N LYS A 556 30.53 -0.77 -13.82
CA LYS A 556 30.77 -0.29 -12.46
C LYS A 556 31.81 -1.12 -11.75
N ILE A 557 32.65 -0.44 -10.99
CA ILE A 557 33.62 -1.08 -10.10
C ILE A 557 33.68 -0.39 -8.75
N THR A 558 33.70 -1.18 -7.68
CA THR A 558 33.77 -0.68 -6.31
C THR A 558 35.07 -1.18 -5.66
N GLY A 559 35.77 -0.30 -4.96
CA GLY A 559 37.03 -0.63 -4.30
C GLY A 559 37.65 0.57 -3.59
N LEU A 560 38.93 0.47 -3.25
CA LEU A 560 39.69 1.57 -2.65
C LEU A 560 40.49 2.33 -3.70
N LEU A 561 40.22 3.62 -3.84
CA LEU A 561 41.05 4.55 -4.59
C LEU A 561 42.36 4.78 -3.84
N ILE A 562 43.46 4.23 -4.38
CA ILE A 562 44.80 4.27 -3.75
C ILE A 562 45.74 5.28 -4.39
N ASN A 563 45.44 5.76 -5.60
CA ASN A 563 46.23 6.78 -6.28
C ASN A 563 45.41 7.53 -7.33
N MET A 564 45.70 8.83 -7.48
CA MET A 564 45.22 9.67 -8.57
C MET A 564 46.41 10.40 -9.21
N ASP A 565 46.81 10.01 -10.41
CA ASP A 565 47.89 10.66 -11.15
C ASP A 565 47.30 11.64 -12.18
N CYS A 566 47.66 12.91 -12.05
CA CYS A 566 47.15 14.01 -12.87
C CYS A 566 48.20 14.58 -13.84
N SER A 567 49.34 13.89 -14.03
CA SER A 567 50.47 14.38 -14.83
C SER A 567 50.20 14.40 -16.33
N ASN A 568 49.31 13.53 -16.82
CA ASN A 568 48.93 13.43 -18.23
C ASN A 568 47.48 12.94 -18.29
N GLY A 569 46.50 13.85 -18.20
CA GLY A 569 45.10 13.49 -17.93
C GLY A 569 44.90 13.00 -16.48
N LEU A 570 43.81 12.29 -16.19
CA LEU A 570 43.59 11.65 -14.89
C LEU A 570 43.69 10.13 -15.02
N THR A 571 44.65 9.54 -14.31
CA THR A 571 44.76 8.10 -14.11
C THR A 571 44.45 7.74 -12.67
N ILE A 572 43.45 6.89 -12.44
CA ILE A 572 43.08 6.41 -11.11
C ILE A 572 43.46 4.95 -10.94
N ARG A 573 43.91 4.60 -9.74
CA ARG A 573 44.18 3.21 -9.34
C ARG A 573 43.22 2.79 -8.25
N ILE A 574 42.44 1.75 -8.52
CA ILE A 574 41.42 1.22 -7.62
C ILE A 574 41.84 -0.20 -7.23
N ARG A 575 41.98 -0.45 -5.93
CA ARG A 575 42.23 -1.78 -5.40
C ARG A 575 40.90 -2.46 -5.05
N THR A 576 40.64 -3.60 -5.67
CA THR A 576 39.49 -4.47 -5.39
C THR A 576 39.92 -5.73 -4.62
N ASP A 577 38.96 -6.61 -4.35
CA ASP A 577 39.17 -7.94 -3.77
C ASP A 577 40.08 -8.85 -4.62
N ARG A 578 40.06 -8.68 -5.95
CA ARG A 578 40.73 -9.57 -6.92
C ARG A 578 41.98 -8.97 -7.56
N ALA A 579 42.04 -7.65 -7.74
CA ALA A 579 43.12 -7.00 -8.49
C ALA A 579 43.24 -5.50 -8.17
N THR A 580 44.30 -4.87 -8.68
CA THR A 580 44.35 -3.41 -8.83
C THR A 580 44.04 -3.06 -10.27
N ILE A 581 43.07 -2.18 -10.47
CA ILE A 581 42.59 -1.75 -11.78
C ILE A 581 42.98 -0.30 -12.00
N GLU A 582 43.51 -0.01 -13.19
CA GLU A 582 43.86 1.33 -13.63
C GLU A 582 42.85 1.82 -14.67
N LEU A 583 42.36 3.03 -14.49
CA LEU A 583 41.46 3.71 -15.43
C LEU A 583 42.06 5.06 -15.78
N HIS A 584 41.96 5.47 -17.04
CA HIS A 584 42.59 6.68 -17.55
C HIS A 584 41.62 7.50 -18.41
N SER A 585 41.58 8.81 -18.21
CA SER A 585 40.95 9.76 -19.13
C SER A 585 41.91 10.90 -19.47
N SER A 586 42.00 11.24 -20.75
CA SER A 586 42.70 12.42 -21.23
C SER A 586 41.91 13.72 -21.05
N GLU A 587 40.62 13.63 -20.69
CA GLU A 587 39.71 14.76 -20.51
C GLU A 587 39.08 14.75 -19.11
N PRO A 588 39.88 14.95 -18.05
CA PRO A 588 39.42 14.81 -16.67
C PRO A 588 38.24 15.71 -16.28
N GLN A 589 38.05 16.83 -16.98
CA GLN A 589 36.91 17.73 -16.85
C GLN A 589 35.56 17.09 -17.22
N ARG A 590 35.54 15.96 -17.93
CA ARG A 590 34.30 15.23 -18.27
C ARG A 590 33.91 14.20 -17.21
N ILE A 591 34.77 13.97 -16.22
CA ILE A 591 34.54 13.00 -15.15
C ILE A 591 33.69 13.67 -14.07
N GLN A 592 32.57 13.05 -13.73
CA GLN A 592 31.75 13.52 -12.62
C GLN A 592 32.30 12.99 -11.30
N PHE A 593 32.50 13.88 -10.33
CA PHE A 593 32.86 13.50 -8.96
C PHE A 593 31.65 13.70 -8.06
N LEU A 594 31.25 12.65 -7.34
CA LEU A 594 30.14 12.66 -6.38
C LEU A 594 30.70 12.31 -5.00
N SER A 595 30.28 12.99 -3.94
CA SER A 595 30.65 12.62 -2.57
C SER A 595 29.42 12.49 -1.70
N TYR A 596 29.33 11.37 -0.98
CA TYR A 596 28.33 11.11 0.05
C TYR A 596 28.96 11.09 1.45
N THR A 597 30.18 11.61 1.58
CA THR A 597 30.96 11.65 2.82
C THR A 597 31.19 13.10 3.25
N THR A 598 31.19 13.34 4.56
CA THR A 598 31.49 14.65 5.16
C THR A 598 32.97 15.05 5.05
N ASP A 599 33.82 14.12 4.66
CA ASP A 599 35.29 14.24 4.73
C ASP A 599 35.89 14.78 3.42
N VAL A 600 35.07 14.91 2.37
CA VAL A 600 35.46 15.47 1.07
C VAL A 600 34.71 16.78 0.88
N THR A 601 35.41 17.88 1.14
CA THR A 601 34.83 19.20 1.42
C THR A 601 35.12 20.23 0.33
N ASP A 602 35.04 19.83 -0.96
CA ASP A 602 34.95 20.71 -2.16
C ASP A 602 36.07 20.54 -3.21
N SER A 603 37.15 19.79 -2.93
CA SER A 603 38.20 19.50 -3.94
C SER A 603 38.84 18.13 -3.77
N VAL A 604 39.14 17.48 -4.90
CA VAL A 604 39.80 16.17 -4.95
C VAL A 604 41.26 16.35 -5.35
N ARG A 605 42.19 16.08 -4.43
CA ARG A 605 43.63 16.20 -4.68
C ARG A 605 44.21 14.96 -5.38
N CYS A 606 45.10 15.22 -6.33
CA CYS A 606 45.94 14.21 -6.97
C CYS A 606 47.08 13.78 -6.04
N GLY A 607 47.52 12.53 -6.18
CA GLY A 607 48.57 11.90 -5.38
C GLY A 607 48.17 10.54 -4.80
N PRO A 608 49.09 9.89 -4.07
CA PRO A 608 48.82 8.64 -3.39
C PRO A 608 47.85 8.84 -2.22
N ARG A 609 46.97 7.87 -2.01
CA ARG A 609 45.97 7.87 -0.92
C ARG A 609 46.24 6.71 0.02
N ASN A 610 46.72 7.03 1.22
CA ASN A 610 46.98 6.06 2.28
C ASN A 610 46.42 6.57 3.62
N PRO A 611 45.36 5.93 4.19
CA PRO A 611 44.65 4.78 3.62
C PRO A 611 43.88 5.13 2.33
N GLY A 612 43.62 4.13 1.49
CA GLY A 612 42.84 4.31 0.27
C GLY A 612 41.42 4.80 0.57
N THR A 613 40.83 5.59 -0.34
CA THR A 613 39.49 6.16 -0.17
C THR A 613 38.44 5.25 -0.82
N PRO A 614 37.36 4.84 -0.11
CA PRO A 614 36.29 4.07 -0.72
C PRO A 614 35.64 4.79 -1.89
N VAL A 615 35.55 4.12 -3.04
CA VAL A 615 34.89 4.65 -4.23
C VAL A 615 34.09 3.59 -4.98
N THR A 616 33.00 4.04 -5.62
CA THR A 616 32.39 3.36 -6.77
C THR A 616 32.70 4.17 -8.03
N VAL A 617 33.20 3.51 -9.07
CA VAL A 617 33.56 4.16 -10.33
C VAL A 617 32.75 3.55 -11.46
N THR A 618 32.04 4.40 -12.20
CA THR A 618 31.41 4.03 -13.47
C THR A 618 32.38 4.36 -14.60
N TYR A 619 32.73 3.40 -15.45
CA TYR A 619 33.71 3.55 -16.52
C TYR A 619 33.24 2.94 -17.85
N ARG A 620 33.84 3.40 -18.96
CA ARG A 620 33.67 2.82 -20.29
C ARG A 620 34.85 1.91 -20.61
N PRO A 621 34.63 0.62 -20.90
CA PRO A 621 35.73 -0.26 -21.31
C PRO A 621 36.27 0.15 -22.68
N VAL A 622 37.59 0.14 -22.85
CA VAL A 622 38.28 0.41 -24.12
C VAL A 622 39.14 -0.80 -24.47
N THR A 623 38.87 -1.44 -25.61
CA THR A 623 39.61 -2.64 -26.02
C THR A 623 41.08 -2.29 -26.31
N GLY A 624 42.00 -2.92 -25.57
CA GLY A 624 43.46 -2.71 -25.75
C GLY A 624 44.04 -1.48 -25.07
N ALA A 625 43.27 -0.76 -24.25
CA ALA A 625 43.71 0.39 -23.46
C ALA A 625 43.14 0.34 -22.04
N LEU A 626 43.55 1.27 -21.18
CA LEU A 626 42.92 1.48 -19.88
C LEU A 626 41.48 1.97 -20.08
N GLY A 627 40.53 1.49 -19.27
CA GLY A 627 39.15 1.93 -19.32
C GLY A 627 39.02 3.42 -18.96
N GLU A 628 38.01 4.09 -19.51
CA GLU A 628 37.81 5.53 -19.31
C GLU A 628 36.83 5.77 -18.15
N PRO A 629 37.27 6.41 -17.03
CA PRO A 629 36.37 6.72 -15.92
C PRO A 629 35.38 7.82 -16.34
N LEU A 630 34.11 7.63 -15.99
CA LEU A 630 33.02 8.57 -16.30
C LEU A 630 32.46 9.24 -15.04
N VAL A 631 32.31 8.46 -13.96
CA VAL A 631 31.81 8.94 -12.65
C VAL A 631 32.63 8.30 -11.54
N ILE A 632 33.08 9.11 -10.56
CA ILE A 632 33.80 8.66 -9.35
C ILE A 632 32.98 9.09 -8.13
N GLU A 633 32.44 8.11 -7.43
CA GLU A 633 31.55 8.29 -6.27
C GLU A 633 32.32 7.96 -4.99
N PHE A 634 32.58 8.94 -4.13
CA PHE A 634 33.16 8.74 -2.79
C PHE A 634 32.07 8.29 -1.82
N ILE A 635 32.24 7.11 -1.24
CA ILE A 635 31.25 6.45 -0.37
C ILE A 635 31.77 6.36 1.07
N GLN A 636 30.85 6.31 2.05
CA GLN A 636 31.23 6.21 3.46
C GLN A 636 31.90 4.86 3.77
N LYS A 637 32.80 4.87 4.76
CA LYS A 637 33.35 3.66 5.38
C LYS A 637 32.29 2.93 6.19
#